data_AF-A0A1F2U3H0-F1
#
_entry.id   AF-A0A1F2U3H0-F1
#
_cell.length_a   1.000
_cell.length_b   1.000
_cell.length_c   1.000
_cell.angle_alpha   90.00
_cell.angle_beta   90.00
_cell.angle_gamma   90.00
#
_symmetry.space_group_name_H-M   'P 1'
#
loop_
_entity.id
_entity.type
_entity.pdbx_description
1 polymer ?
#
loop_
_entity_poly.entity_id
_entity_poly.type
_entity_poly.pdbx_seq_one_letter_code
_entity_poly.pdbx_strand_id
1 'polypeptide(L)'
;MKFRLTLTTILNLLWCPALAGRKPAVAIVALIAATALLVADQADTAKTMMEAARKMEVVDGDLNGAIRQYQAVIDANKQDRAIMADALVRMAGAYEKLGHAEARKIHERLVRDYADQTEAVALARARLGDAQGVERPVGIALRKVWDGDTSGTISQDGRRLSYQDYAAGNLRVRDLVGGTDHPITVSDYNVFESAISRDGTQVAYPWINNLRGLELRITSVQGTSVVPSRRLFASDDVEWISPMDWSPDGKAIAVSLQRGDQTAQIGLVTVPEGSLRVLKSVDWRGPTRIFFSPNGRELGFDLPVSDTSDQRDVFLLAVDGSREVSAVVHPSQDVMMGWSPDGQHLLFASDRQGGSMGLWALPIAEGKPRGTPELVKASIGTGWSLGVTSNGALYMGTRAGDGDVGVVSIDLAIGKQIGPPARPIQTFIGSNSQPHWSPDGKHLAYVSARGFHPTSNRDRIIAIQSLETSNVREIRPRLSYFNQFSWSPDGRSFLTGGTDLKGRSGVFRIDAQTGETAPVVVLSPQGGNAYPQWSLDGKRIYYRHLLPGGEDYGVLERDVVTSRERQVIGGGIANGPINLSPDGRWIAMGSHDRSGGLSSAIVLIPVEGGEPRELLRVRETERLATFQGMPWTPDGRGFLVRKRLPRATELWYVPIAGDPRKLDVDASQWTTGPVGALSLHPDGRQLAVLLQSSKPGREVWALEDFLQALKPAQKQGALC
;
A
#
# COMPACT_ATOMS: atom_id res chain seq x y z
N MET A 1 -41.31 37.64 30.94
CA MET A 1 -41.25 39.12 30.93
C MET A 1 -40.30 39.58 29.85
N LYS A 2 -40.81 39.99 28.68
CA LYS A 2 -40.04 40.75 27.68
C LYS A 2 -40.98 41.82 27.12
N PHE A 3 -40.62 43.07 27.35
CA PHE A 3 -41.36 44.26 26.93
C PHE A 3 -41.36 44.36 25.39
N ARG A 4 -42.54 44.34 24.76
CA ARG A 4 -42.72 44.83 23.38
C ARG A 4 -42.91 46.33 23.46
N LEU A 5 -41.86 47.10 23.20
CA LEU A 5 -41.98 48.52 22.86
C LEU A 5 -42.31 48.62 21.38
N THR A 6 -43.50 49.09 21.05
CA THR A 6 -43.93 49.35 19.67
C THR A 6 -43.18 50.56 19.10
N LEU A 7 -42.90 50.52 17.79
CA LEU A 7 -42.12 51.51 17.03
C LEU A 7 -42.60 52.96 17.24
N THR A 8 -43.88 53.14 17.57
CA THR A 8 -44.52 54.42 17.88
C THR A 8 -43.94 55.10 19.12
N THR A 9 -43.49 54.34 20.12
CA THR A 9 -42.92 54.91 21.37
C THR A 9 -41.50 55.44 21.16
N ILE A 10 -40.75 54.89 20.21
CA ILE A 10 -39.39 55.35 19.86
C ILE A 10 -39.45 56.66 19.06
N LEU A 11 -40.44 56.81 18.18
CA LEU A 11 -40.65 58.05 17.42
C LEU A 11 -41.09 59.23 18.29
N ASN A 12 -41.85 59.01 19.37
CA ASN A 12 -42.26 60.08 20.28
C ASN A 12 -41.12 60.59 21.19
N LEU A 13 -40.05 59.83 21.40
CA LEU A 13 -38.86 60.29 22.15
C LEU A 13 -37.95 61.22 21.32
N LEU A 14 -38.13 61.31 20.01
CA LEU A 14 -37.36 62.19 19.12
C LEU A 14 -37.90 63.63 19.08
N TRP A 15 -39.07 63.90 19.66
CA TRP A 15 -39.72 65.22 19.66
C TRP A 15 -39.96 65.76 21.07
N CYS A 16 -38.91 65.78 21.89
CA CYS A 16 -38.91 66.45 23.20
C CYS A 16 -37.92 67.65 23.18
N PRO A 17 -38.33 68.90 23.50
CA PRO A 17 -37.49 70.08 23.25
C PRO A 17 -36.28 70.27 24.18
N ALA A 18 -36.09 69.42 25.20
CA ALA A 18 -35.20 69.72 26.33
C ALA A 18 -33.74 69.24 26.24
N LEU A 19 -33.24 68.82 25.07
CA LEU A 19 -31.85 68.38 24.88
C LEU A 19 -31.21 68.99 23.64
N ALA A 20 -31.01 70.32 23.65
CA ALA A 20 -30.19 71.02 22.67
C ALA A 20 -28.71 70.98 23.13
N GLY A 21 -27.93 70.01 22.64
CA GLY A 21 -26.48 69.98 22.89
C GLY A 21 -25.73 68.69 22.57
N ARG A 22 -26.40 67.55 22.42
CA ARG A 22 -25.79 66.27 21.99
C ARG A 22 -26.74 65.49 21.08
N LYS A 23 -26.85 65.89 19.80
CA LYS A 23 -27.87 65.35 18.89
C LYS A 23 -27.44 64.33 17.80
N PRO A 24 -26.16 63.97 17.55
CA PRO A 24 -25.88 62.85 16.63
C PRO A 24 -25.71 61.49 17.33
N ALA A 25 -25.15 61.43 18.54
CA ALA A 25 -24.71 60.15 19.12
C ALA A 25 -25.87 59.24 19.59
N VAL A 26 -26.92 59.78 20.22
CA VAL A 26 -28.03 58.96 20.74
C VAL A 26 -28.93 58.43 19.62
N ALA A 27 -29.13 59.23 18.56
CA ALA A 27 -29.88 58.80 17.38
C ALA A 27 -29.14 57.70 16.61
N ILE A 28 -27.81 57.79 16.49
CA ILE A 28 -26.98 56.76 15.85
C ILE A 28 -27.00 55.46 16.67
N VAL A 29 -26.91 55.52 17.99
CA VAL A 29 -26.95 54.30 18.83
C VAL A 29 -28.34 53.63 18.79
N ALA A 30 -29.42 54.40 18.78
CA ALA A 30 -30.78 53.85 18.64
C ALA A 30 -31.02 53.24 17.25
N LEU A 31 -30.48 53.87 16.19
CA LEU A 31 -30.55 53.34 14.82
C LEU A 31 -29.73 52.05 14.69
N ILE A 32 -28.52 52.01 15.26
CA ILE A 32 -27.66 50.81 15.29
C ILE A 32 -28.34 49.67 16.04
N ALA A 33 -28.95 49.95 17.20
CA ALA A 33 -29.66 48.95 17.99
C ALA A 33 -30.92 48.42 17.26
N ALA A 34 -31.67 49.30 16.57
CA ALA A 34 -32.82 48.89 15.77
C ALA A 34 -32.41 48.05 14.54
N THR A 35 -31.32 48.42 13.86
CA THR A 35 -30.76 47.60 12.76
C THR A 35 -30.21 46.26 13.27
N ALA A 36 -29.56 46.22 14.44
CA ALA A 36 -29.05 44.97 15.01
C ALA A 36 -30.18 44.02 15.42
N LEU A 37 -31.29 44.54 15.95
CA LEU A 37 -32.49 43.75 16.26
C LEU A 37 -33.20 43.21 15.00
N LEU A 38 -33.25 44.00 13.91
CA LEU A 38 -33.80 43.55 12.63
C LEU A 38 -32.92 42.48 11.95
N VAL A 39 -31.60 42.61 12.00
CA VAL A 39 -30.65 41.62 11.46
C VAL A 39 -30.68 40.32 12.26
N ALA A 40 -30.83 40.40 13.59
CA ALA A 40 -30.98 39.22 14.44
C ALA A 40 -32.28 38.44 14.17
N ASP A 41 -33.40 39.14 13.94
CA ASP A 41 -34.71 38.52 13.64
C ASP A 41 -34.72 37.84 12.25
N GLN A 42 -34.03 38.43 11.25
CA GLN A 42 -33.86 37.81 9.93
C GLN A 42 -32.97 36.56 9.97
N ALA A 43 -31.87 36.58 10.73
CA ALA A 43 -30.97 35.43 10.86
C ALA A 43 -31.64 34.21 11.53
N ASP A 44 -32.45 34.45 12.56
CA ASP A 44 -33.20 33.37 13.25
C ASP A 44 -34.30 32.78 12.35
N THR A 45 -34.94 33.62 11.52
CA THR A 45 -35.96 33.18 10.56
C THR A 45 -35.35 32.30 9.46
N ALA A 46 -34.21 32.71 8.90
CA ALA A 46 -33.53 31.99 7.82
C ALA A 46 -33.06 30.59 8.27
N LYS A 47 -32.52 30.50 9.48
CA LYS A 47 -32.10 29.23 10.09
C LYS A 47 -33.28 28.30 10.32
N THR A 48 -34.38 28.83 10.84
CA THR A 48 -35.62 28.06 11.05
C THR A 48 -36.18 27.50 9.75
N MET A 49 -36.18 28.30 8.67
CA MET A 49 -36.62 27.86 7.34
C MET A 49 -35.69 26.77 6.77
N MET A 50 -34.37 26.89 6.96
CA MET A 50 -33.41 25.88 6.52
C MET A 50 -33.57 24.54 7.27
N GLU A 51 -33.82 24.60 8.57
CA GLU A 51 -34.08 23.40 9.39
C GLU A 51 -35.39 22.71 8.99
N ALA A 52 -36.44 23.48 8.69
CA ALA A 52 -37.69 22.94 8.17
C ALA A 52 -37.50 22.25 6.80
N ALA A 53 -36.76 22.87 5.88
CA ALA A 53 -36.43 22.27 4.58
C ALA A 53 -35.62 20.98 4.72
N ARG A 54 -34.64 20.96 5.64
CA ARG A 54 -33.81 19.78 5.92
C ARG A 54 -34.61 18.64 6.56
N LYS A 55 -35.58 18.95 7.42
CA LYS A 55 -36.48 17.92 7.96
C LYS A 55 -37.27 17.26 6.84
N MET A 56 -37.81 18.03 5.89
CA MET A 56 -38.50 17.48 4.72
C MET A 56 -37.57 16.61 3.86
N GLU A 57 -36.33 17.05 3.64
CA GLU A 57 -35.36 16.31 2.82
C GLU A 57 -34.92 14.98 3.47
N VAL A 58 -34.61 15.00 4.77
CA VAL A 58 -33.90 13.88 5.44
C VAL A 58 -34.83 13.02 6.28
N VAL A 59 -35.83 13.61 6.93
CA VAL A 59 -36.73 12.91 7.86
C VAL A 59 -37.97 12.44 7.14
N ASP A 60 -38.62 13.33 6.38
CA ASP A 60 -39.89 13.02 5.74
C ASP A 60 -39.71 12.42 4.32
N GLY A 61 -38.51 12.56 3.74
CA GLY A 61 -38.17 12.04 2.40
C GLY A 61 -38.85 12.77 1.23
N ASP A 62 -39.54 13.89 1.49
CA ASP A 62 -40.20 14.71 0.47
C ASP A 62 -39.19 15.66 -0.19
N LEU A 63 -38.45 15.13 -1.17
CA LEU A 63 -37.43 15.88 -1.91
C LEU A 63 -38.03 17.05 -2.71
N ASN A 64 -39.24 16.90 -3.26
CA ASN A 64 -39.90 17.97 -4.01
C ASN A 64 -40.38 19.10 -3.09
N GLY A 65 -40.88 18.78 -1.89
CA GLY A 65 -41.20 19.74 -0.84
C GLY A 65 -39.97 20.47 -0.32
N ALA A 66 -38.88 19.73 -0.07
CA ALA A 66 -37.61 20.30 0.34
C ALA A 66 -37.03 21.29 -0.69
N ILE A 67 -37.06 20.95 -1.98
CA ILE A 67 -36.62 21.84 -3.07
C ILE A 67 -37.41 23.16 -3.07
N ARG A 68 -38.74 23.11 -2.93
CA ARG A 68 -39.57 24.33 -2.84
C ARG A 68 -39.19 25.18 -1.62
N GLN A 69 -38.89 24.55 -0.48
CA GLN A 69 -38.50 25.26 0.73
C GLN A 69 -37.08 25.85 0.62
N TYR A 70 -36.11 25.15 0.01
CA TYR A 70 -34.80 25.72 -0.26
C TYR A 70 -34.87 26.92 -1.21
N GLN A 71 -35.74 26.86 -2.22
CA GLN A 71 -35.98 28.01 -3.08
C GLN A 71 -36.59 29.19 -2.30
N ALA A 72 -37.54 28.94 -1.39
CA ALA A 72 -38.10 29.98 -0.52
C ALA A 72 -37.05 30.60 0.42
N VAL A 73 -36.10 29.81 0.93
CA VAL A 73 -34.95 30.31 1.71
C VAL A 73 -34.09 31.23 0.86
N ILE A 74 -33.79 30.86 -0.39
CA ILE A 74 -32.98 31.67 -1.31
C ILE A 74 -33.69 33.01 -1.61
N ASP A 75 -35.00 32.97 -1.84
CA ASP A 75 -35.78 34.17 -2.20
C ASP A 75 -35.96 35.14 -1.02
N ALA A 76 -36.06 34.62 0.20
CA ALA A 76 -36.20 35.42 1.42
C ALA A 76 -34.87 36.04 1.90
N ASN A 77 -33.72 35.45 1.55
CA ASN A 77 -32.41 35.81 2.12
C ASN A 77 -31.43 36.38 1.10
N LYS A 78 -31.91 37.21 0.16
CA LYS A 78 -31.10 37.77 -0.94
C LYS A 78 -29.86 38.56 -0.51
N GLN A 79 -29.77 38.97 0.75
CA GLN A 79 -28.62 39.69 1.29
C GLN A 79 -27.61 38.79 2.04
N ASP A 80 -27.96 37.54 2.36
CA ASP A 80 -27.07 36.58 3.02
C ASP A 80 -26.59 35.52 2.03
N ARG A 81 -25.39 35.76 1.47
CA ARG A 81 -24.80 34.87 0.46
C ARG A 81 -24.40 33.51 1.01
N ALA A 82 -24.08 33.40 2.30
CA ALA A 82 -23.69 32.12 2.91
C ALA A 82 -24.89 31.20 3.06
N ILE A 83 -26.02 31.73 3.55
CA ILE A 83 -27.27 30.98 3.66
C ILE A 83 -27.80 30.59 2.27
N MET A 84 -27.74 31.50 1.29
CA MET A 84 -28.12 31.19 -0.09
C MET A 84 -27.23 30.09 -0.69
N ALA A 85 -25.92 30.11 -0.45
CA ALA A 85 -25.01 29.09 -0.96
C ALA A 85 -25.30 27.71 -0.32
N ASP A 86 -25.55 27.63 0.99
CA ASP A 86 -25.94 26.37 1.65
C ASP A 86 -27.28 25.85 1.11
N ALA A 87 -28.28 26.72 0.95
CA ALA A 87 -29.57 26.33 0.34
C ALA A 87 -29.40 25.82 -1.09
N LEU A 88 -28.56 26.46 -1.91
CA LEU A 88 -28.26 26.03 -3.28
C LEU A 88 -27.56 24.67 -3.30
N VAL A 89 -26.58 24.43 -2.42
CA VAL A 89 -25.90 23.13 -2.33
C VAL A 89 -26.88 22.01 -1.98
N ARG A 90 -27.76 22.24 -0.99
CA ARG A 90 -28.76 21.25 -0.58
C ARG A 90 -29.83 21.03 -1.64
N MET A 91 -30.30 22.09 -2.27
CA MET A 91 -31.25 22.01 -3.37
C MET A 91 -30.67 21.23 -4.56
N ALA A 92 -29.39 21.44 -4.89
CA ALA A 92 -28.70 20.64 -5.91
C ALA A 92 -28.64 19.16 -5.52
N GLY A 93 -28.29 18.85 -4.27
CA GLY A 93 -28.29 17.47 -3.76
C GLY A 93 -29.66 16.78 -3.80
N ALA A 94 -30.74 17.53 -3.55
CA ALA A 94 -32.11 17.01 -3.68
C ALA A 94 -32.48 16.72 -5.16
N TYR A 95 -32.09 17.60 -6.10
CA TYR A 95 -32.26 17.35 -7.53
C TYR A 95 -31.41 16.16 -8.03
N GLU A 96 -30.20 15.96 -7.49
CA GLU A 96 -29.35 14.79 -7.82
C GLU A 96 -30.01 13.48 -7.39
N LYS A 97 -30.57 13.43 -6.17
CA LYS A 97 -31.30 12.25 -5.66
C LYS A 97 -32.53 11.90 -6.50
N LEU A 98 -33.13 12.89 -7.16
CA LEU A 98 -34.24 12.71 -8.09
C LEU A 98 -33.79 12.45 -9.55
N GLY A 99 -32.49 12.51 -9.85
CA GLY A 99 -31.95 12.31 -11.19
C GLY A 99 -32.22 13.47 -12.18
N HIS A 100 -32.51 14.67 -11.69
CA HIS A 100 -32.81 15.83 -12.54
C HIS A 100 -31.56 16.60 -12.97
N ALA A 101 -31.56 17.07 -14.23
CA ALA A 101 -30.46 17.84 -14.81
C ALA A 101 -30.28 19.24 -14.18
N GLU A 102 -31.30 19.73 -13.46
CA GLU A 102 -31.34 21.00 -12.74
C GLU A 102 -30.24 21.12 -11.67
N ALA A 103 -29.80 20.01 -11.08
CA ALA A 103 -28.69 19.98 -10.13
C ALA A 103 -27.42 20.61 -10.69
N ARG A 104 -27.09 20.27 -11.95
CA ARG A 104 -25.92 20.80 -12.65
C ARG A 104 -25.96 22.32 -12.79
N LYS A 105 -27.12 22.87 -13.18
CA LYS A 105 -27.31 24.32 -13.35
C LYS A 105 -27.08 25.06 -12.02
N ILE A 106 -27.47 24.44 -10.90
CA ILE A 106 -27.26 24.98 -9.56
C ILE A 106 -25.78 24.95 -9.17
N HIS A 107 -25.06 23.85 -9.47
CA HIS A 107 -23.61 23.80 -9.25
C HIS A 107 -22.84 24.81 -10.10
N GLU A 108 -23.18 24.96 -11.39
CA GLU A 108 -22.58 25.99 -12.27
C GLU A 108 -22.82 27.39 -11.71
N ARG A 109 -24.03 27.65 -11.20
CA ARG A 109 -24.37 28.89 -10.52
C ARG A 109 -23.55 29.11 -9.25
N LEU A 110 -23.33 28.08 -8.43
CA LEU A 110 -22.49 28.17 -7.22
C LEU A 110 -21.05 28.55 -7.56
N VAL A 111 -20.45 27.92 -8.58
CA VAL A 111 -19.08 28.22 -8.99
C VAL A 111 -18.94 29.62 -9.60
N ARG A 112 -19.93 30.05 -10.38
CA ARG A 112 -19.91 31.35 -11.07
C ARG A 112 -20.24 32.51 -10.12
N ASP A 113 -21.31 32.37 -9.34
CA ASP A 113 -21.92 33.49 -8.63
C ASP A 113 -21.60 33.48 -7.13
N TYR A 114 -20.97 32.44 -6.57
CA TYR A 114 -20.66 32.36 -5.14
C TYR A 114 -19.18 32.02 -4.89
N ALA A 115 -18.27 32.51 -5.75
CA ALA A 115 -16.83 32.24 -5.71
C ALA A 115 -16.16 32.52 -4.34
N ASP A 116 -16.73 33.42 -3.54
CA ASP A 116 -16.33 33.76 -2.18
C ASP A 116 -16.70 32.68 -1.13
N GLN A 117 -17.72 31.86 -1.41
CA GLN A 117 -18.18 30.77 -0.57
C GLN A 117 -17.37 29.50 -0.83
N THR A 118 -16.11 29.53 -0.37
CA THR A 118 -15.05 28.56 -0.70
C THR A 118 -15.47 27.08 -0.57
N GLU A 119 -16.21 26.73 0.49
CA GLU A 119 -16.66 25.35 0.74
C GLU A 119 -17.77 24.91 -0.23
N ALA A 120 -18.79 25.76 -0.43
CA ALA A 120 -19.87 25.49 -1.37
C ALA A 120 -19.37 25.40 -2.82
N VAL A 121 -18.39 26.24 -3.19
CA VAL A 121 -17.72 26.21 -4.50
C VAL A 121 -16.85 24.98 -4.67
N ALA A 122 -16.13 24.54 -3.63
CA ALA A 122 -15.36 23.29 -3.69
C ALA A 122 -16.27 22.07 -3.92
N LEU A 123 -17.39 22.00 -3.20
CA LEU A 123 -18.41 20.96 -3.40
C LEU A 123 -19.01 21.03 -4.82
N ALA A 124 -19.41 22.21 -5.28
CA ALA A 124 -19.95 22.40 -6.63
C ALA A 124 -18.93 22.08 -7.72
N ARG A 125 -17.65 22.44 -7.54
CA ARG A 125 -16.56 22.10 -8.47
C ARG A 125 -16.29 20.60 -8.51
N ALA A 126 -16.37 19.90 -7.38
CA ALA A 126 -16.28 18.44 -7.37
C ALA A 126 -17.42 17.82 -8.19
N ARG A 127 -18.66 18.30 -7.99
CA ARG A 127 -19.84 17.81 -8.73
C ARG A 127 -19.87 18.20 -10.21
N LEU A 128 -19.33 19.36 -10.59
CA LEU A 128 -19.14 19.76 -11.99
C LEU A 128 -17.94 19.10 -12.65
N GLY A 129 -16.92 18.76 -11.86
CA GLY A 129 -15.79 17.94 -12.29
C GLY A 129 -16.24 16.53 -12.69
N ASP A 130 -17.29 16.02 -12.05
CA ASP A 130 -17.97 14.77 -12.43
C ASP A 130 -18.90 14.92 -13.65
N ALA A 131 -19.24 16.16 -14.07
CA ALA A 131 -20.26 16.43 -15.08
C ALA A 131 -19.78 17.19 -16.32
N GLN A 132 -18.56 17.74 -16.41
CA GLN A 132 -18.11 18.29 -17.70
C GLN A 132 -17.95 17.15 -18.72
N GLY A 133 -18.56 17.35 -19.90
CA GLY A 133 -18.16 16.71 -21.15
C GLY A 133 -16.76 17.13 -21.54
N VAL A 134 -15.81 16.85 -20.65
CA VAL A 134 -14.47 16.43 -21.03
C VAL A 134 -14.74 15.14 -21.82
N GLU A 135 -14.35 15.09 -23.07
CA GLU A 135 -13.87 13.80 -23.59
C GLU A 135 -12.91 13.30 -22.51
N ARG A 136 -13.36 12.39 -21.63
CA ARG A 136 -12.49 11.72 -20.67
C ARG A 136 -11.25 11.39 -21.48
N PRO A 137 -10.04 11.79 -21.05
CA PRO A 137 -8.86 11.32 -21.75
C PRO A 137 -9.04 9.81 -21.86
N VAL A 138 -9.17 9.31 -23.09
CA VAL A 138 -9.44 7.89 -23.35
C VAL A 138 -8.26 7.17 -22.74
N GLY A 139 -8.46 6.62 -21.55
CA GLY A 139 -7.35 6.36 -20.65
C GLY A 139 -7.80 5.74 -19.34
N ILE A 140 -6.99 4.80 -18.88
CA ILE A 140 -7.22 4.02 -17.68
C ILE A 140 -6.97 4.91 -16.45
N ALA A 141 -7.97 5.05 -15.57
CA ALA A 141 -7.85 5.83 -14.34
C ALA A 141 -7.51 4.93 -13.15
N LEU A 142 -6.62 5.37 -12.27
CA LEU A 142 -6.29 4.68 -11.01
C LEU A 142 -6.56 5.62 -9.84
N ARG A 143 -7.47 5.24 -8.94
CA ARG A 143 -7.94 6.07 -7.84
C ARG A 143 -7.77 5.35 -6.51
N LYS A 144 -7.12 5.98 -5.53
CA LYS A 144 -7.09 5.44 -4.16
C LYS A 144 -8.47 5.56 -3.53
N VAL A 145 -8.97 4.47 -2.97
CA VAL A 145 -10.30 4.38 -2.37
C VAL A 145 -10.21 4.43 -0.85
N TRP A 146 -9.24 3.74 -0.25
CA TRP A 146 -9.14 3.64 1.20
C TRP A 146 -7.72 3.33 1.67
N ASP A 147 -7.33 3.96 2.78
CA ASP A 147 -6.15 3.59 3.58
C ASP A 147 -6.60 2.56 4.63
N GLY A 148 -6.53 1.27 4.31
CA GLY A 148 -7.06 0.24 5.20
C GLY A 148 -6.85 -1.18 4.70
N ASP A 149 -7.36 -2.12 5.50
CA ASP A 149 -7.11 -3.53 5.31
C ASP A 149 -7.65 -4.10 3.98
N THR A 150 -7.02 -5.15 3.47
CA THR A 150 -7.25 -5.71 2.14
C THR A 150 -7.52 -7.23 2.16
N SER A 151 -7.93 -7.78 3.31
CA SER A 151 -8.17 -9.22 3.51
C SER A 151 -9.50 -9.74 2.96
N GLY A 152 -10.45 -8.87 2.60
CA GLY A 152 -11.78 -9.30 2.11
C GLY A 152 -12.01 -9.09 0.62
N THR A 153 -13.28 -8.92 0.24
CA THR A 153 -13.71 -8.65 -1.14
C THR A 153 -14.67 -7.49 -1.24
N ILE A 154 -14.76 -6.92 -2.44
CA ILE A 154 -15.71 -5.86 -2.78
C ILE A 154 -17.06 -6.44 -3.21
N SER A 155 -18.16 -5.80 -2.80
CA SER A 155 -19.49 -6.06 -3.33
C SER A 155 -19.58 -5.67 -4.81
N GLN A 156 -20.52 -6.26 -5.54
CA GLN A 156 -20.61 -6.07 -6.99
C GLN A 156 -20.91 -4.62 -7.39
N ASP A 157 -21.59 -3.86 -6.53
CA ASP A 157 -21.87 -2.43 -6.73
C ASP A 157 -20.69 -1.50 -6.38
N GLY A 158 -19.58 -2.04 -5.85
CA GLY A 158 -18.40 -1.27 -5.44
C GLY A 158 -18.58 -0.48 -4.15
N ARG A 159 -19.69 -0.67 -3.43
CA ARG A 159 -20.02 0.12 -2.25
C ARG A 159 -19.47 -0.45 -0.95
N ARG A 160 -19.41 -1.77 -0.81
CA ARG A 160 -19.08 -2.44 0.47
C ARG A 160 -17.84 -3.31 0.32
N LEU A 161 -16.91 -3.17 1.26
CA LEU A 161 -15.70 -3.98 1.34
C LEU A 161 -15.66 -4.70 2.69
N SER A 162 -15.59 -6.03 2.69
CA SER A 162 -15.30 -6.77 3.92
C SER A 162 -13.81 -6.70 4.25
N TYR A 163 -13.45 -6.67 5.53
CA TYR A 163 -12.06 -6.63 5.96
C TYR A 163 -11.88 -7.06 7.42
N GLN A 164 -10.66 -7.46 7.78
CA GLN A 164 -10.25 -7.76 9.14
C GLN A 164 -9.75 -6.50 9.85
N ASP A 165 -10.36 -6.18 10.99
CA ASP A 165 -9.87 -5.16 11.90
C ASP A 165 -8.94 -5.83 12.93
N TYR A 166 -7.63 -5.78 12.67
CA TYR A 166 -6.62 -6.36 13.55
C TYR A 166 -6.59 -5.72 14.94
N ALA A 167 -6.94 -4.44 15.06
CA ALA A 167 -6.91 -3.74 16.34
C ALA A 167 -8.05 -4.19 17.24
N ALA A 168 -9.24 -4.40 16.66
CA ALA A 168 -10.41 -4.90 17.37
C ALA A 168 -10.51 -6.44 17.41
N GLY A 169 -9.70 -7.14 16.61
CA GLY A 169 -9.75 -8.61 16.50
C GLY A 169 -11.07 -9.12 15.91
N ASN A 170 -11.71 -8.36 15.02
CA ASN A 170 -13.01 -8.70 14.46
C ASN A 170 -13.10 -8.47 12.95
N LEU A 171 -14.16 -9.00 12.34
CA LEU A 171 -14.48 -8.81 10.92
C LEU A 171 -15.45 -7.62 10.80
N ARG A 172 -15.27 -6.81 9.75
CA ARG A 172 -16.07 -5.62 9.49
C ARG A 172 -16.41 -5.49 8.01
N VAL A 173 -17.40 -4.66 7.70
CA VAL A 173 -17.73 -4.21 6.35
C VAL A 173 -17.70 -2.69 6.32
N ARG A 174 -16.88 -2.14 5.43
CA ARG A 174 -16.79 -0.70 5.19
C ARG A 174 -17.72 -0.28 4.06
N ASP A 175 -18.54 0.75 4.29
CA ASP A 175 -19.17 1.52 3.22
C ASP A 175 -18.14 2.49 2.63
N LEU A 176 -17.75 2.27 1.37
CA LEU A 176 -16.72 3.05 0.67
C LEU A 176 -17.24 4.40 0.15
N VAL A 177 -18.56 4.61 0.15
CA VAL A 177 -19.17 5.90 -0.21
C VAL A 177 -19.31 6.77 1.03
N GLY A 178 -19.83 6.21 2.12
CA GLY A 178 -20.06 6.94 3.39
C GLY A 178 -18.87 6.95 4.34
N GLY A 179 -17.91 6.04 4.16
CA GLY A 179 -16.74 5.87 5.02
C GLY A 179 -17.03 5.23 6.38
N THR A 180 -18.20 4.62 6.57
CA THR A 180 -18.65 4.03 7.83
C THR A 180 -18.33 2.54 7.92
N ASP A 181 -17.87 2.07 9.08
CA ASP A 181 -17.50 0.66 9.30
C ASP A 181 -18.54 -0.07 10.16
N HIS A 182 -19.09 -1.14 9.61
CA HIS A 182 -20.11 -1.99 10.23
C HIS A 182 -19.47 -3.25 10.83
N PRO A 183 -19.67 -3.54 12.12
CA PRO A 183 -19.13 -4.75 12.72
C PRO A 183 -19.88 -5.98 12.22
N ILE A 184 -19.12 -7.03 11.88
CA ILE A 184 -19.64 -8.35 11.50
C ILE A 184 -19.47 -9.35 12.65
N THR A 185 -18.45 -9.16 13.49
CA THR A 185 -18.20 -9.98 14.69
C THR A 185 -17.81 -9.12 15.91
N VAL A 186 -17.85 -9.70 17.12
CA VAL A 186 -17.68 -9.02 18.42
C VAL A 186 -16.36 -9.33 19.19
N SER A 187 -15.38 -10.05 18.59
CA SER A 187 -14.14 -10.67 19.18
C SER A 187 -14.37 -12.06 19.82
N ASP A 188 -13.42 -12.99 19.99
CA ASP A 188 -11.98 -13.12 19.69
C ASP A 188 -11.72 -13.88 18.36
N TYR A 189 -10.47 -13.89 17.87
CA TYR A 189 -9.88 -14.79 16.84
C TYR A 189 -9.53 -14.22 15.45
N ASN A 190 -8.47 -14.81 14.89
CA ASN A 190 -7.84 -14.47 13.62
C ASN A 190 -8.69 -14.91 12.42
N VAL A 191 -9.55 -14.03 11.93
CA VAL A 191 -10.23 -14.21 10.63
C VAL A 191 -9.36 -13.58 9.55
N PHE A 192 -8.59 -14.38 8.83
CA PHE A 192 -7.56 -13.86 7.91
C PHE A 192 -8.10 -13.43 6.54
N GLU A 193 -9.27 -13.95 6.13
CA GLU A 193 -9.87 -13.72 4.82
C GLU A 193 -11.40 -13.69 4.92
N SER A 194 -12.07 -12.98 4.02
CA SER A 194 -13.55 -12.98 3.94
C SER A 194 -14.04 -12.73 2.52
N ALA A 195 -15.27 -13.13 2.23
CA ALA A 195 -15.94 -12.81 0.97
C ALA A 195 -17.33 -12.22 1.23
N ILE A 196 -17.56 -10.98 0.79
CA ILE A 196 -18.89 -10.38 0.76
C ILE A 196 -19.68 -10.90 -0.45
N SER A 197 -20.98 -11.14 -0.27
CA SER A 197 -21.88 -11.54 -1.35
C SER A 197 -22.02 -10.41 -2.37
N ARG A 198 -22.39 -10.77 -3.62
CA ARG A 198 -22.45 -9.81 -4.72
C ARG A 198 -23.41 -8.65 -4.46
N ASP A 199 -24.55 -8.93 -3.84
CA ASP A 199 -25.54 -7.93 -3.40
C ASP A 199 -25.11 -7.14 -2.15
N GLY A 200 -23.96 -7.47 -1.55
CA GLY A 200 -23.43 -6.82 -0.36
C GLY A 200 -24.17 -7.14 0.94
N THR A 201 -25.08 -8.12 0.96
CA THR A 201 -25.96 -8.38 2.11
C THR A 201 -25.44 -9.44 3.08
N GLN A 202 -24.49 -10.28 2.66
CA GLN A 202 -23.93 -11.36 3.48
C GLN A 202 -22.41 -11.39 3.39
N VAL A 203 -21.76 -11.93 4.42
CA VAL A 203 -20.31 -12.14 4.44
C VAL A 203 -20.03 -13.57 4.86
N ALA A 204 -19.20 -14.27 4.09
CA ALA A 204 -18.64 -15.57 4.40
C ALA A 204 -17.23 -15.43 4.96
N TYR A 205 -16.90 -16.21 5.97
CA TYR A 205 -15.59 -16.16 6.63
C TYR A 205 -15.25 -17.46 7.38
N PRO A 206 -13.96 -17.82 7.48
CA PRO A 206 -13.52 -18.91 8.33
C PRO A 206 -13.59 -18.54 9.81
N TRP A 207 -13.87 -19.52 10.64
CA TRP A 207 -13.98 -19.40 12.09
C TRP A 207 -13.29 -20.57 12.77
N ILE A 208 -12.29 -20.27 13.60
CA ILE A 208 -11.63 -21.26 14.45
C ILE A 208 -12.41 -21.33 15.76
N ASN A 209 -12.98 -22.49 16.07
CA ASN A 209 -13.71 -22.69 17.31
C ASN A 209 -12.77 -22.93 18.51
N ASN A 210 -13.32 -22.97 19.73
CA ASN A 210 -12.54 -23.13 20.97
C ASN A 210 -11.80 -24.48 21.07
N LEU A 211 -12.14 -25.46 20.24
CA LEU A 211 -11.48 -26.77 20.14
C LEU A 211 -10.46 -26.81 18.99
N ARG A 212 -10.15 -25.65 18.38
CA ARG A 212 -9.32 -25.49 17.18
C ARG A 212 -9.88 -26.14 15.91
N GLY A 213 -11.15 -26.56 15.90
CA GLY A 213 -11.84 -26.99 14.69
C GLY A 213 -12.18 -25.79 13.81
N LEU A 214 -11.95 -25.92 12.51
CA LEU A 214 -12.20 -24.85 11.54
C LEU A 214 -13.60 -24.99 10.93
N GLU A 215 -14.34 -23.88 10.92
CA GLU A 215 -15.69 -23.78 10.39
C GLU A 215 -15.75 -22.69 9.30
N LEU A 216 -16.57 -22.88 8.28
CA LEU A 216 -17.02 -21.78 7.41
C LEU A 216 -18.35 -21.26 7.94
N ARG A 217 -18.43 -19.95 8.15
CA ARG A 217 -19.63 -19.27 8.65
C ARG A 217 -20.09 -18.20 7.69
N ILE A 218 -21.37 -17.88 7.77
CA ILE A 218 -21.96 -16.73 7.09
C ILE A 218 -22.75 -15.87 8.08
N THR A 219 -22.83 -14.57 7.81
CA THR A 219 -23.75 -13.68 8.53
C THR A 219 -24.23 -12.54 7.65
N SER A 220 -25.30 -11.87 8.07
CA SER A 220 -25.89 -10.74 7.35
C SER A 220 -25.24 -9.42 7.72
N VAL A 221 -25.14 -8.51 6.75
CA VAL A 221 -24.70 -7.13 6.94
C VAL A 221 -25.91 -6.26 7.27
N GLN A 222 -26.13 -5.95 8.55
CA GLN A 222 -27.27 -5.14 9.02
C GLN A 222 -26.84 -3.89 9.80
N GLY A 223 -26.41 -2.86 9.06
CA GLY A 223 -26.09 -1.55 9.65
C GLY A 223 -25.09 -1.69 10.81
N THR A 224 -25.42 -1.16 11.99
CA THR A 224 -24.54 -1.22 13.17
C THR A 224 -24.72 -2.48 14.02
N SER A 225 -25.69 -3.35 13.70
CA SER A 225 -26.03 -4.51 14.50
C SER A 225 -25.25 -5.74 14.05
N VAL A 226 -24.67 -6.45 15.01
CA VAL A 226 -24.03 -7.74 14.76
C VAL A 226 -25.10 -8.83 14.75
N VAL A 227 -25.27 -9.48 13.60
CA VAL A 227 -26.20 -10.59 13.43
C VAL A 227 -25.50 -11.90 13.79
N PRO A 228 -26.14 -12.81 14.57
CA PRO A 228 -25.58 -14.13 14.86
C PRO A 228 -25.23 -14.88 13.57
N SER A 229 -23.99 -15.36 13.50
CA SER A 229 -23.52 -16.11 12.35
C SER A 229 -24.15 -17.49 12.28
N ARG A 230 -24.49 -17.93 11.06
CA ARG A 230 -24.86 -19.32 10.78
C ARG A 230 -23.62 -20.12 10.40
N ARG A 231 -23.39 -21.25 11.07
CA ARG A 231 -22.40 -22.23 10.63
C ARG A 231 -22.85 -22.87 9.34
N LEU A 232 -22.01 -22.76 8.31
CA LEU A 232 -22.31 -23.27 6.98
C LEU A 232 -21.64 -24.63 6.76
N PHE A 233 -20.37 -24.76 7.10
CA PHE A 233 -19.61 -26.00 6.92
C PHE A 233 -18.61 -26.16 8.07
N ALA A 234 -18.32 -27.41 8.45
CA ALA A 234 -17.28 -27.76 9.40
C ALA A 234 -16.80 -29.19 9.09
N SER A 235 -15.50 -29.43 9.20
CA SER A 235 -14.92 -30.75 9.02
C SER A 235 -13.62 -30.89 9.79
N ASP A 236 -13.38 -32.08 10.35
CA ASP A 236 -12.19 -32.36 11.16
C ASP A 236 -10.94 -32.67 10.30
N ASP A 237 -11.14 -32.91 9.00
CA ASP A 237 -10.10 -33.25 8.03
C ASP A 237 -9.63 -32.05 7.18
N VAL A 238 -10.17 -30.86 7.44
CA VAL A 238 -9.81 -29.60 6.77
C VAL A 238 -9.05 -28.72 7.74
N GLU A 239 -7.78 -28.45 7.42
CA GLU A 239 -6.90 -27.59 8.23
C GLU A 239 -7.12 -26.11 7.94
N TRP A 240 -7.44 -25.77 6.69
CA TRP A 240 -7.74 -24.41 6.27
C TRP A 240 -8.90 -24.36 5.27
N ILE A 241 -9.79 -23.37 5.38
CA ILE A 241 -10.84 -23.10 4.39
C ILE A 241 -10.93 -21.59 4.15
N SER A 242 -10.85 -21.20 2.88
CA SER A 242 -10.88 -19.81 2.45
C SER A 242 -12.06 -19.57 1.52
N PRO A 243 -13.04 -18.73 1.89
CA PRO A 243 -14.09 -18.30 0.96
C PRO A 243 -13.51 -17.31 -0.05
N MET A 244 -13.58 -17.67 -1.34
CA MET A 244 -12.92 -16.92 -2.41
C MET A 244 -13.87 -16.00 -3.17
N ASP A 245 -15.07 -16.48 -3.51
CA ASP A 245 -16.09 -15.72 -4.26
C ASP A 245 -17.48 -16.35 -4.09
N TRP A 246 -18.52 -15.54 -4.27
CA TRP A 246 -19.92 -15.98 -4.25
C TRP A 246 -20.43 -16.22 -5.67
N SER A 247 -21.26 -17.26 -5.84
CA SER A 247 -21.97 -17.47 -7.10
C SER A 247 -22.88 -16.28 -7.42
N PRO A 248 -23.14 -15.98 -8.70
CA PRO A 248 -23.94 -14.81 -9.08
C PRO A 248 -25.36 -14.81 -8.51
N ASP A 249 -25.92 -15.99 -8.24
CA ASP A 249 -27.23 -16.18 -7.64
C ASP A 249 -27.21 -16.25 -6.10
N GLY A 250 -26.03 -16.13 -5.48
CA GLY A 250 -25.83 -16.17 -4.03
C GLY A 250 -26.07 -17.53 -3.37
N LYS A 251 -26.23 -18.61 -4.14
CA LYS A 251 -26.56 -19.95 -3.61
C LYS A 251 -25.36 -20.83 -3.30
N ALA A 252 -24.16 -20.45 -3.72
CA ALA A 252 -22.94 -21.19 -3.46
C ALA A 252 -21.75 -20.23 -3.22
N ILE A 253 -20.75 -20.73 -2.50
CA ILE A 253 -19.48 -20.05 -2.27
C ILE A 253 -18.36 -20.93 -2.82
N ALA A 254 -17.52 -20.38 -3.68
CA ALA A 254 -16.29 -21.01 -4.10
C ALA A 254 -15.28 -20.94 -2.97
N VAL A 255 -14.69 -22.08 -2.63
CA VAL A 255 -13.74 -22.21 -1.52
C VAL A 255 -12.45 -22.88 -1.97
N SER A 256 -11.34 -22.47 -1.35
CA SER A 256 -10.11 -23.26 -1.31
C SER A 256 -10.04 -23.96 0.05
N LEU A 257 -9.70 -25.25 0.06
CA LEU A 257 -9.50 -26.03 1.29
C LEU A 257 -8.06 -26.55 1.33
N GLN A 258 -7.37 -26.45 2.47
CA GLN A 258 -6.13 -27.20 2.73
C GLN A 258 -6.40 -28.35 3.67
N ARG A 259 -5.74 -29.48 3.42
CA ARG A 259 -5.86 -30.72 4.18
C ARG A 259 -4.51 -31.10 4.78
N GLY A 260 -4.56 -31.88 5.87
CA GLY A 260 -3.35 -32.31 6.59
C GLY A 260 -2.48 -33.30 5.84
N ASP A 261 -2.94 -33.83 4.71
CA ASP A 261 -2.14 -34.66 3.80
C ASP A 261 -1.31 -33.83 2.80
N GLN A 262 -1.21 -32.51 3.01
CA GLN A 262 -0.53 -31.58 2.09
C GLN A 262 -1.17 -31.54 0.70
N THR A 263 -2.49 -31.69 0.63
CA THR A 263 -3.28 -31.36 -0.57
C THR A 263 -4.13 -30.12 -0.34
N ALA A 264 -4.40 -29.40 -1.43
CA ALA A 264 -5.43 -28.37 -1.44
C ALA A 264 -6.57 -28.76 -2.39
N GLN A 265 -7.75 -28.22 -2.18
CA GLN A 265 -8.94 -28.52 -2.97
C GLN A 265 -9.67 -27.25 -3.36
N ILE A 266 -10.20 -27.23 -4.57
CA ILE A 266 -11.16 -26.24 -5.05
C ILE A 266 -12.55 -26.87 -4.91
N GLY A 267 -13.44 -26.20 -4.18
CA GLY A 267 -14.77 -26.71 -3.90
C GLY A 267 -15.85 -25.63 -3.92
N LEU A 268 -17.10 -26.09 -3.85
CA LEU A 268 -18.28 -25.26 -3.69
C LEU A 268 -19.02 -25.65 -2.42
N VAL A 269 -19.29 -24.69 -1.54
CA VAL A 269 -20.18 -24.90 -0.40
C VAL A 269 -21.54 -24.30 -0.73
N THR A 270 -22.60 -25.11 -0.71
CA THR A 270 -23.97 -24.62 -0.95
C THR A 270 -24.42 -23.79 0.24
N VAL A 271 -25.02 -22.63 -0.03
CA VAL A 271 -25.47 -21.71 1.01
C VAL A 271 -26.67 -22.30 1.77
N PRO A 272 -27.74 -22.83 1.15
CA PRO A 272 -28.89 -23.28 1.93
C PRO A 272 -28.58 -24.49 2.82
N GLU A 273 -27.88 -25.50 2.30
CA GLU A 273 -27.63 -26.77 3.00
C GLU A 273 -26.27 -26.87 3.67
N GLY A 274 -25.28 -26.05 3.28
CA GLY A 274 -23.92 -26.16 3.80
C GLY A 274 -23.11 -27.31 3.23
N SER A 275 -23.57 -27.92 2.14
CA SER A 275 -22.93 -29.10 1.55
C SER A 275 -21.70 -28.73 0.72
N LEU A 276 -20.59 -29.45 0.92
CA LEU A 276 -19.37 -29.28 0.12
C LEU A 276 -19.40 -30.21 -1.09
N ARG A 277 -19.22 -29.62 -2.29
CA ARG A 277 -18.88 -30.34 -3.52
C ARG A 277 -17.44 -30.00 -3.91
N VAL A 278 -16.53 -30.98 -3.79
CA VAL A 278 -15.16 -30.84 -4.30
C VAL A 278 -15.19 -30.93 -5.82
N LEU A 279 -14.59 -29.95 -6.49
CA LEU A 279 -14.49 -29.92 -7.95
C LEU A 279 -13.12 -30.40 -8.44
N LYS A 280 -12.05 -30.07 -7.69
CA LYS A 280 -10.69 -30.41 -8.08
C LYS A 280 -9.78 -30.51 -6.85
N SER A 281 -8.88 -31.50 -6.85
CA SER A 281 -7.74 -31.56 -5.93
C SER A 281 -6.48 -31.04 -6.62
N VAL A 282 -5.67 -30.28 -5.89
CA VAL A 282 -4.44 -29.64 -6.33
C VAL A 282 -3.37 -29.78 -5.25
N ASP A 283 -2.14 -29.43 -5.60
CA ASP A 283 -1.03 -29.34 -4.65
C ASP A 283 -1.32 -28.32 -3.51
N TRP A 284 -0.74 -28.53 -2.32
CA TRP A 284 -0.94 -27.72 -1.11
C TRP A 284 -0.85 -26.19 -1.31
N ARG A 285 -0.07 -25.74 -2.30
CA ARG A 285 0.07 -24.31 -2.61
C ARG A 285 -1.24 -23.67 -3.10
N GLY A 286 -2.11 -24.46 -3.73
CA GLY A 286 -3.44 -24.05 -4.15
C GLY A 286 -3.49 -22.81 -5.07
N PRO A 287 -4.71 -22.29 -5.31
CA PRO A 287 -4.90 -21.06 -6.06
C PRO A 287 -4.74 -19.80 -5.22
N THR A 288 -4.31 -18.70 -5.83
CA THR A 288 -4.25 -17.39 -5.15
C THR A 288 -5.66 -16.79 -4.97
N ARG A 289 -6.51 -16.87 -5.99
CA ARG A 289 -7.93 -16.52 -5.93
C ARG A 289 -8.74 -17.46 -6.84
N ILE A 290 -10.05 -17.53 -6.59
CA ILE A 290 -11.02 -18.23 -7.43
C ILE A 290 -12.17 -17.26 -7.67
N PHE A 291 -12.56 -17.05 -8.94
CA PHE A 291 -13.66 -16.15 -9.31
C PHE A 291 -14.70 -16.87 -10.15
N PHE A 292 -15.97 -16.71 -9.80
CA PHE A 292 -17.08 -17.10 -10.67
C PHE A 292 -17.13 -16.18 -11.89
N SER A 293 -17.34 -16.77 -13.07
CA SER A 293 -17.75 -16.02 -14.25
C SER A 293 -19.07 -15.28 -13.97
N PRO A 294 -19.35 -14.14 -14.65
CA PRO A 294 -20.56 -13.37 -14.40
C PRO A 294 -21.86 -14.16 -14.60
N ASN A 295 -21.84 -15.16 -15.49
CA ASN A 295 -22.95 -16.07 -15.75
C ASN A 295 -23.03 -17.27 -14.77
N GLY A 296 -22.01 -17.45 -13.92
CA GLY A 296 -21.96 -18.49 -12.87
C GLY A 296 -21.67 -19.90 -13.37
N ARG A 297 -21.26 -20.08 -14.63
CA ARG A 297 -21.04 -21.39 -15.24
C ARG A 297 -19.60 -21.86 -15.17
N GLU A 298 -18.65 -20.95 -14.95
CA GLU A 298 -17.22 -21.23 -14.89
C GLU A 298 -16.58 -20.62 -13.63
N LEU A 299 -15.52 -21.24 -13.16
CA LEU A 299 -14.57 -20.71 -12.19
C LEU A 299 -13.24 -20.43 -12.91
N GLY A 300 -12.68 -19.23 -12.69
CA GLY A 300 -11.32 -18.90 -13.09
C GLY A 300 -10.39 -18.84 -11.87
N PHE A 301 -9.20 -19.43 -11.99
CA PHE A 301 -8.20 -19.50 -10.92
C PHE A 301 -6.80 -19.71 -11.50
N ASP A 302 -5.76 -19.37 -10.76
CA ASP A 302 -4.36 -19.61 -11.13
C ASP A 302 -3.72 -20.69 -10.25
N LEU A 303 -2.79 -21.49 -10.79
CA LEU A 303 -2.03 -22.51 -10.05
C LEU A 303 -0.52 -22.38 -10.30
N PRO A 304 0.32 -22.71 -9.30
CA PRO A 304 1.77 -22.73 -9.49
C PRO A 304 2.18 -23.96 -10.31
N VAL A 305 3.19 -23.77 -11.16
CA VAL A 305 3.66 -24.84 -12.07
C VAL A 305 4.73 -25.72 -11.42
N SER A 306 5.61 -25.15 -10.58
CA SER A 306 6.68 -25.90 -9.91
C SER A 306 7.05 -25.31 -8.55
N ASP A 307 7.68 -26.11 -7.68
CA ASP A 307 8.16 -25.63 -6.36
C ASP A 307 9.37 -24.71 -6.47
N THR A 308 10.04 -24.73 -7.62
CA THR A 308 11.31 -24.05 -7.87
C THR A 308 11.16 -22.74 -8.65
N SER A 309 9.98 -22.48 -9.20
CA SER A 309 9.66 -21.27 -9.96
C SER A 309 8.54 -20.45 -9.30
N ASP A 310 8.43 -19.19 -9.68
CA ASP A 310 7.31 -18.29 -9.41
C ASP A 310 6.23 -18.35 -10.50
N GLN A 311 6.48 -19.11 -11.57
CA GLN A 311 5.53 -19.37 -12.66
C GLN A 311 4.19 -19.87 -12.14
N ARG A 312 3.13 -19.21 -12.63
CA ARG A 312 1.73 -19.57 -12.41
C ARG A 312 1.00 -19.53 -13.75
N ASP A 313 0.09 -20.47 -13.94
CA ASP A 313 -0.77 -20.54 -15.12
C ASP A 313 -2.23 -20.33 -14.69
N VAL A 314 -3.07 -19.80 -15.60
CA VAL A 314 -4.50 -19.54 -15.34
C VAL A 314 -5.36 -20.61 -16.00
N PHE A 315 -6.36 -21.09 -15.26
CA PHE A 315 -7.25 -22.17 -15.65
C PHE A 315 -8.72 -21.74 -15.56
N LEU A 316 -9.57 -22.38 -16.36
CA LEU A 316 -11.02 -22.28 -16.30
C LEU A 316 -11.63 -23.66 -16.05
N LEU A 317 -12.48 -23.77 -15.04
CA LEU A 317 -13.19 -24.99 -14.67
C LEU A 317 -14.70 -24.74 -14.74
N ALA A 318 -15.42 -25.58 -15.49
CA ALA A 318 -16.87 -25.57 -15.49
C ALA A 318 -17.38 -25.91 -14.08
N VAL A 319 -18.37 -25.14 -13.60
CA VAL A 319 -18.92 -25.30 -12.27
C VAL A 319 -19.50 -26.69 -12.06
N ASP A 320 -20.11 -27.28 -13.09
CA ASP A 320 -20.63 -28.66 -13.08
C ASP A 320 -19.54 -29.76 -13.15
N GLY A 321 -18.27 -29.39 -13.27
CA GLY A 321 -17.14 -30.32 -13.39
C GLY A 321 -16.98 -30.96 -14.76
N SER A 322 -17.81 -30.59 -15.75
CA SER A 322 -17.81 -31.22 -17.09
C SER A 322 -16.56 -30.92 -17.91
N ARG A 323 -15.83 -29.85 -17.58
CA ARG A 323 -14.72 -29.36 -18.39
C ARG A 323 -13.73 -28.52 -17.59
N GLU A 324 -12.45 -28.71 -17.88
CA GLU A 324 -11.37 -27.83 -17.47
C GLU A 324 -10.53 -27.43 -18.69
N VAL A 325 -10.11 -26.18 -18.78
CA VAL A 325 -9.19 -25.70 -19.83
C VAL A 325 -8.10 -24.81 -19.23
N SER A 326 -6.86 -25.01 -19.68
CA SER A 326 -5.77 -24.06 -19.43
C SER A 326 -6.04 -22.80 -20.26
N ALA A 327 -6.33 -21.70 -19.58
CA ALA A 327 -6.70 -20.44 -20.23
C ALA A 327 -5.47 -19.64 -20.64
N VAL A 328 -4.45 -19.62 -19.77
CA VAL A 328 -3.18 -18.94 -20.00
C VAL A 328 -2.07 -19.87 -19.53
N VAL A 329 -1.18 -20.24 -20.45
CA VAL A 329 0.02 -21.02 -20.18
C VAL A 329 1.22 -20.22 -20.67
N HIS A 330 2.08 -19.80 -19.76
CA HIS A 330 3.24 -18.99 -20.10
C HIS A 330 4.35 -19.19 -19.06
N PRO A 331 5.65 -19.04 -19.41
CA PRO A 331 6.74 -19.03 -18.44
C PRO A 331 6.72 -17.88 -17.40
N SER A 332 5.61 -17.14 -17.31
CA SER A 332 5.44 -15.96 -16.47
C SER A 332 4.66 -16.27 -15.21
N GLN A 333 4.62 -15.30 -14.30
CA GLN A 333 3.72 -15.33 -13.17
C GLN A 333 2.34 -14.81 -13.63
N ASP A 334 1.45 -15.69 -14.09
CA ASP A 334 0.08 -15.31 -14.47
C ASP A 334 -0.89 -15.50 -13.29
N VAL A 335 -1.44 -14.41 -12.77
CA VAL A 335 -2.30 -14.39 -11.56
C VAL A 335 -3.70 -13.91 -11.90
N MET A 336 -4.72 -14.63 -11.47
CA MET A 336 -6.12 -14.31 -11.79
C MET A 336 -6.55 -13.00 -11.10
N MET A 337 -7.12 -12.05 -11.87
CA MET A 337 -7.60 -10.75 -11.35
C MET A 337 -9.12 -10.61 -11.38
N GLY A 338 -9.84 -11.44 -12.15
CA GLY A 338 -11.29 -11.45 -12.19
C GLY A 338 -11.83 -11.55 -13.61
N TRP A 339 -13.07 -11.12 -13.79
CA TRP A 339 -13.78 -11.16 -15.07
C TRP A 339 -14.25 -9.76 -15.45
N SER A 340 -14.30 -9.46 -16.74
CA SER A 340 -15.10 -8.32 -17.20
C SER A 340 -16.58 -8.55 -16.86
N PRO A 341 -17.37 -7.51 -16.54
CA PRO A 341 -18.77 -7.67 -16.14
C PRO A 341 -19.65 -8.35 -17.19
N ASP A 342 -19.31 -8.17 -18.48
CA ASP A 342 -19.98 -8.83 -19.61
C ASP A 342 -19.62 -10.32 -19.77
N GLY A 343 -18.63 -10.81 -19.02
CA GLY A 343 -18.13 -12.19 -19.11
C GLY A 343 -17.33 -12.50 -20.37
N GLN A 344 -17.03 -11.49 -21.21
CA GLN A 344 -16.31 -11.68 -22.47
C GLN A 344 -14.80 -11.71 -22.31
N HIS A 345 -14.26 -11.30 -21.15
CA HIS A 345 -12.83 -11.27 -20.90
C HIS A 345 -12.50 -11.83 -19.52
N LEU A 346 -11.47 -12.67 -19.49
CA LEU A 346 -10.76 -13.03 -18.27
C LEU A 346 -9.64 -12.03 -18.05
N LEU A 347 -9.54 -11.47 -16.84
CA LEU A 347 -8.51 -10.51 -16.46
C LEU A 347 -7.46 -11.20 -15.60
N PHE A 348 -6.19 -10.97 -15.91
CA PHE A 348 -5.08 -11.54 -15.16
C PHE A 348 -3.88 -10.59 -15.14
N ALA A 349 -3.07 -10.68 -14.09
CA ALA A 349 -1.83 -9.95 -13.96
C ALA A 349 -0.67 -10.83 -14.45
N SER A 350 0.30 -10.26 -15.16
CA SER A 350 1.42 -11.02 -15.72
C SER A 350 2.67 -10.17 -15.92
N ASP A 351 3.82 -10.75 -15.61
CA ASP A 351 5.15 -10.17 -15.83
C ASP A 351 5.75 -10.54 -17.20
N ARG A 352 4.94 -11.04 -18.14
CA ARG A 352 5.37 -11.50 -19.48
C ARG A 352 6.09 -10.48 -20.36
N GLN A 353 6.00 -9.19 -20.02
CA GLN A 353 6.78 -8.14 -20.70
C GLN A 353 8.20 -7.95 -20.13
N GLY A 354 8.56 -8.70 -19.09
CA GLY A 354 9.81 -8.53 -18.35
C GLY A 354 9.73 -7.32 -17.43
N GLY A 355 9.70 -7.55 -16.12
CA GLY A 355 9.65 -6.48 -15.10
C GLY A 355 8.37 -6.52 -14.25
N SER A 356 7.73 -5.36 -14.05
CA SER A 356 6.50 -5.24 -13.26
C SER A 356 5.30 -5.99 -13.86
N MET A 357 4.37 -6.39 -12.98
CA MET A 357 3.12 -7.04 -13.37
C MET A 357 2.23 -6.08 -14.18
N GLY A 358 1.93 -6.44 -15.43
CA GLY A 358 0.92 -5.77 -16.25
C GLY A 358 -0.45 -6.40 -16.07
N LEU A 359 -1.52 -5.64 -16.30
CA LEU A 359 -2.88 -6.16 -16.43
C LEU A 359 -3.13 -6.57 -17.88
N TRP A 360 -3.63 -7.78 -18.07
CA TRP A 360 -3.95 -8.37 -19.35
C TRP A 360 -5.40 -8.85 -19.38
N ALA A 361 -5.99 -8.85 -20.57
CA ALA A 361 -7.30 -9.40 -20.83
C ALA A 361 -7.21 -10.50 -21.88
N LEU A 362 -7.81 -11.66 -21.59
CA LEU A 362 -7.96 -12.76 -22.53
C LEU A 362 -9.43 -12.84 -22.96
N PRO A 363 -9.77 -12.72 -24.25
CA PRO A 363 -11.15 -12.89 -24.68
C PRO A 363 -11.61 -14.33 -24.45
N ILE A 364 -12.85 -14.49 -23.96
CA ILE A 364 -13.49 -15.75 -23.65
C ILE A 364 -14.80 -15.87 -24.45
N ALA A 365 -15.01 -17.04 -25.06
CA ALA A 365 -16.26 -17.40 -25.69
C ALA A 365 -16.63 -18.83 -25.31
N GLU A 366 -17.87 -19.06 -24.89
CA GLU A 366 -18.39 -20.39 -24.50
C GLU A 366 -17.50 -21.09 -23.45
N GLY A 367 -16.98 -20.29 -22.51
CA GLY A 367 -16.10 -20.75 -21.44
C GLY A 367 -14.73 -21.22 -21.91
N LYS A 368 -14.28 -20.85 -23.12
CA LYS A 368 -12.95 -21.15 -23.67
C LYS A 368 -12.21 -19.88 -24.10
N PRO A 369 -10.87 -19.86 -24.04
CA PRO A 369 -10.05 -18.80 -24.62
C PRO A 369 -10.34 -18.60 -26.11
N ARG A 370 -10.39 -17.34 -26.54
CA ARG A 370 -10.53 -16.96 -27.94
C ARG A 370 -9.47 -15.91 -28.28
N GLY A 371 -8.52 -16.28 -29.13
CA GLY A 371 -7.42 -15.40 -29.52
C GLY A 371 -6.29 -15.36 -28.48
N THR A 372 -5.54 -14.27 -28.47
CA THR A 372 -4.37 -14.08 -27.60
C THR A 372 -4.65 -13.02 -26.54
N PRO A 373 -4.02 -13.10 -25.35
CA PRO A 373 -4.13 -12.03 -24.36
C PRO A 373 -3.64 -10.68 -24.88
N GLU A 374 -4.39 -9.63 -24.52
CA GLU A 374 -4.10 -8.24 -24.86
C GLU A 374 -3.66 -7.47 -23.62
N LEU A 375 -2.61 -6.65 -23.75
CA LEU A 375 -2.16 -5.81 -22.65
C LEU A 375 -3.15 -4.67 -22.44
N VAL A 376 -3.75 -4.62 -21.25
CA VAL A 376 -4.61 -3.52 -20.83
C VAL A 376 -3.76 -2.40 -20.23
N LYS A 377 -2.87 -2.73 -19.29
CA LYS A 377 -2.03 -1.75 -18.59
C LYS A 377 -0.66 -2.35 -18.27
N ALA A 378 0.41 -1.67 -18.67
CA ALA A 378 1.79 -2.16 -18.54
C ALA A 378 2.27 -2.41 -17.10
N SER A 379 1.72 -1.70 -16.12
CA SER A 379 2.11 -1.85 -14.71
C SER A 379 0.95 -1.53 -13.77
N ILE A 380 0.61 -2.48 -12.90
CA ILE A 380 -0.43 -2.35 -11.86
C ILE A 380 0.11 -2.45 -10.43
N GLY A 381 1.44 -2.48 -10.25
CA GLY A 381 2.07 -2.63 -8.94
C GLY A 381 1.92 -4.04 -8.35
N THR A 382 2.08 -4.16 -7.03
CA THR A 382 2.04 -5.45 -6.30
C THR A 382 0.68 -5.76 -5.68
N GLY A 383 -0.41 -5.38 -6.35
CA GLY A 383 -1.75 -5.41 -5.77
C GLY A 383 -2.56 -6.63 -6.17
N TRP A 384 -3.18 -7.32 -5.20
CA TRP A 384 -4.10 -8.44 -5.46
C TRP A 384 -5.52 -7.96 -5.74
N SER A 385 -6.28 -8.76 -6.50
CA SER A 385 -7.68 -8.45 -6.76
C SER A 385 -8.54 -8.62 -5.51
N LEU A 386 -9.39 -7.62 -5.26
CA LEU A 386 -10.50 -7.67 -4.31
C LEU A 386 -11.84 -7.93 -5.02
N GLY A 387 -11.85 -7.91 -6.35
CA GLY A 387 -13.01 -8.13 -7.21
C GLY A 387 -13.18 -7.06 -8.29
N VAL A 388 -13.99 -7.40 -9.30
CA VAL A 388 -14.43 -6.49 -10.36
C VAL A 388 -15.90 -6.16 -10.16
N THR A 389 -16.24 -4.87 -10.16
CA THR A 389 -17.60 -4.36 -9.95
C THR A 389 -18.41 -4.40 -11.25
N SER A 390 -19.74 -4.31 -11.15
CA SER A 390 -20.66 -4.34 -12.31
C SER A 390 -20.43 -3.20 -13.31
N ASN A 391 -19.91 -2.07 -12.85
CA ASN A 391 -19.52 -0.94 -13.71
C ASN A 391 -18.13 -1.13 -14.38
N GLY A 392 -17.44 -2.24 -14.10
CA GLY A 392 -16.17 -2.59 -14.73
C GLY A 392 -14.92 -2.02 -14.07
N ALA A 393 -15.00 -1.54 -12.82
CA ALA A 393 -13.82 -1.14 -12.06
C ALA A 393 -13.18 -2.37 -11.38
N LEU A 394 -11.86 -2.47 -11.45
CA LEU A 394 -11.09 -3.50 -10.75
C LEU A 394 -10.57 -2.92 -9.43
N TYR A 395 -11.01 -3.49 -8.31
CA TYR A 395 -10.52 -3.10 -6.99
C TYR A 395 -9.31 -3.96 -6.63
N MET A 396 -8.23 -3.29 -6.22
CA MET A 396 -6.95 -3.92 -5.88
C MET A 396 -6.53 -3.54 -4.46
N GLY A 397 -6.11 -4.54 -3.71
CA GLY A 397 -5.45 -4.36 -2.42
C GLY A 397 -3.95 -4.35 -2.61
N THR A 398 -3.27 -3.33 -2.12
CA THR A 398 -1.80 -3.24 -2.16
C THR A 398 -1.27 -3.16 -0.74
N ARG A 399 0.00 -3.52 -0.56
CA ARG A 399 0.72 -3.25 0.68
C ARG A 399 1.65 -2.07 0.41
N ALA A 400 1.31 -0.89 0.94
CA ALA A 400 2.27 0.19 1.03
C ALA A 400 3.40 -0.28 1.96
N GLY A 401 4.64 -0.23 1.49
CA GLY A 401 5.79 -0.65 2.28
C GLY A 401 5.89 0.14 3.59
N ASP A 402 6.51 -0.47 4.61
CA ASP A 402 6.76 0.20 5.91
C ASP A 402 7.70 1.42 5.75
N GLY A 403 8.42 1.49 4.62
CA GLY A 403 9.26 2.61 4.25
C GLY A 403 9.54 2.65 2.74
N ASP A 404 10.08 3.79 2.32
CA ASP A 404 10.58 4.02 0.97
C ASP A 404 11.98 4.61 1.03
N VAL A 405 12.75 4.44 -0.04
CA VAL A 405 14.11 4.94 -0.13
C VAL A 405 14.08 6.46 -0.33
N GLY A 406 14.72 7.17 0.59
CA GLY A 406 14.92 8.61 0.54
C GLY A 406 16.40 8.96 0.51
N VAL A 407 16.67 10.22 0.17
CA VAL A 407 18.03 10.78 0.14
C VAL A 407 18.09 12.00 1.05
N VAL A 408 19.06 12.00 1.96
CA VAL A 408 19.35 13.09 2.88
C VAL A 408 20.68 13.71 2.49
N SER A 409 20.71 15.02 2.23
CA SER A 409 21.98 15.72 2.02
C SER A 409 22.60 16.05 3.36
N ILE A 410 23.90 15.81 3.50
CA ILE A 410 24.65 16.02 4.73
C ILE A 410 25.95 16.76 4.43
N ASP A 411 26.35 17.63 5.35
CA ASP A 411 27.70 18.17 5.43
C ASP A 411 28.41 17.49 6.60
N LEU A 412 29.32 16.58 6.27
CA LEU A 412 30.10 15.84 7.26
C LEU A 412 31.09 16.72 8.01
N ALA A 413 31.56 17.85 7.47
CA ALA A 413 32.53 18.70 8.14
C ALA A 413 31.87 19.38 9.35
N ILE A 414 30.75 20.07 9.12
CA ILE A 414 30.00 20.73 10.20
C ILE A 414 29.04 19.78 10.93
N GLY A 415 28.80 18.60 10.37
CA GLY A 415 27.98 17.55 10.94
C GLY A 415 26.48 17.84 10.93
N LYS A 416 25.98 18.43 9.84
CA LYS A 416 24.57 18.87 9.72
C LYS A 416 23.89 18.34 8.46
N GLN A 417 22.58 18.11 8.56
CA GLN A 417 21.72 17.91 7.40
C GLN A 417 21.52 19.23 6.62
N ILE A 418 21.50 19.12 5.30
CA ILE A 418 21.28 20.24 4.38
C ILE A 418 19.91 20.06 3.70
N GLY A 419 18.94 20.89 4.07
CA GLY A 419 17.58 20.85 3.51
C GLY A 419 16.76 19.62 3.96
N PRO A 420 15.49 19.53 3.54
CA PRO A 420 14.63 18.39 3.86
C PRO A 420 15.04 17.12 3.07
N PRO A 421 14.70 15.91 3.56
CA PRO A 421 14.90 14.68 2.80
C PRO A 421 14.17 14.71 1.46
N ALA A 422 14.84 14.27 0.39
CA ALA A 422 14.23 14.09 -0.91
C ALA A 422 13.76 12.64 -1.09
N ARG A 423 12.65 12.44 -1.82
CA ARG A 423 12.16 11.13 -2.26
C ARG A 423 12.32 11.04 -3.78
N PRO A 424 13.51 10.67 -4.29
CA PRO A 424 13.76 10.60 -5.73
C PRO A 424 12.97 9.47 -6.41
N ILE A 425 12.44 8.52 -5.64
CA ILE A 425 11.66 7.39 -6.12
C ILE A 425 10.17 7.74 -5.95
N GLN A 426 9.48 8.08 -7.05
CA GLN A 426 8.03 8.36 -7.05
C GLN A 426 7.24 7.44 -7.99
N THR A 427 7.92 6.56 -8.72
CA THR A 427 7.34 5.84 -9.86
C THR A 427 6.69 4.50 -9.51
N PHE A 428 6.92 3.93 -8.31
CA PHE A 428 6.35 2.64 -7.94
C PHE A 428 5.68 2.61 -6.56
N ILE A 429 4.46 2.06 -6.51
CA ILE A 429 3.70 1.79 -5.29
C ILE A 429 4.10 0.38 -4.78
N GLY A 430 5.01 0.30 -3.81
CA GLY A 430 5.38 -0.93 -3.12
C GLY A 430 6.49 -0.73 -2.08
N SER A 431 7.11 -1.83 -1.61
CA SER A 431 8.12 -1.79 -0.55
C SER A 431 9.54 -1.72 -1.12
N ASN A 432 10.19 -0.57 -0.97
CA ASN A 432 11.58 -0.35 -1.39
C ASN A 432 12.50 -0.36 -0.15
N SER A 433 13.65 -1.00 -0.25
CA SER A 433 14.58 -1.15 0.88
C SER A 433 16.02 -1.33 0.39
N GLN A 434 16.97 -1.35 1.32
CA GLN A 434 18.38 -1.67 1.04
C GLN A 434 18.98 -0.80 -0.08
N PRO A 435 18.93 0.54 0.01
CA PRO A 435 19.52 1.38 -1.00
C PRO A 435 21.05 1.26 -1.02
N HIS A 436 21.63 1.32 -2.21
CA HIS A 436 23.07 1.34 -2.43
C HIS A 436 23.43 2.23 -3.62
N TRP A 437 24.23 3.27 -3.37
CA TRP A 437 24.81 4.10 -4.42
C TRP A 437 25.77 3.31 -5.30
N SER A 438 25.76 3.55 -6.61
CA SER A 438 26.79 3.05 -7.50
C SER A 438 28.14 3.70 -7.18
N PRO A 439 29.27 3.04 -7.52
CA PRO A 439 30.60 3.58 -7.27
C PRO A 439 30.87 4.93 -7.96
N ASP A 440 30.19 5.19 -9.08
CA ASP A 440 30.26 6.46 -9.81
C ASP A 440 29.27 7.53 -9.31
N GLY A 441 28.39 7.19 -8.36
CA GLY A 441 27.39 8.09 -7.80
C GLY A 441 26.18 8.40 -8.71
N LYS A 442 26.16 7.88 -9.95
CA LYS A 442 25.12 8.23 -10.94
C LYS A 442 23.84 7.43 -10.79
N HIS A 443 23.90 6.29 -10.10
CA HIS A 443 22.81 5.36 -9.95
C HIS A 443 22.53 5.02 -8.49
N LEU A 444 21.25 4.87 -8.17
CA LEU A 444 20.79 4.36 -6.89
C LEU A 444 20.15 2.99 -7.11
N ALA A 445 20.79 1.94 -6.59
CA ALA A 445 20.21 0.60 -6.58
C ALA A 445 19.41 0.39 -5.28
N TYR A 446 18.32 -0.35 -5.32
CA TYR A 446 17.53 -0.71 -4.15
C TYR A 446 16.79 -2.03 -4.37
N VAL A 447 16.51 -2.76 -3.29
CA VAL A 447 15.60 -3.90 -3.37
C VAL A 447 14.17 -3.42 -3.39
N SER A 448 13.39 -3.94 -4.33
CA SER A 448 11.96 -3.68 -4.40
C SER A 448 11.16 -4.97 -4.39
N ALA A 449 10.14 -5.05 -3.54
CA ALA A 449 9.18 -6.14 -3.56
C ALA A 449 8.18 -5.91 -4.70
N ARG A 450 8.05 -6.88 -5.61
CA ARG A 450 7.30 -6.79 -6.87
C ARG A 450 6.14 -7.79 -7.01
N GLY A 451 5.98 -8.74 -6.08
CA GLY A 451 4.98 -9.80 -6.23
C GLY A 451 3.80 -9.75 -5.26
N PHE A 452 2.83 -10.61 -5.56
CA PHE A 452 1.51 -10.66 -4.93
C PHE A 452 1.53 -11.35 -3.55
N HIS A 453 2.61 -12.06 -3.21
CA HIS A 453 2.74 -12.73 -1.91
C HIS A 453 3.80 -12.02 -1.05
N PRO A 454 3.41 -11.15 -0.09
CA PRO A 454 4.35 -10.31 0.66
C PRO A 454 5.34 -11.07 1.56
N THR A 455 5.27 -12.40 1.61
CA THR A 455 6.17 -13.27 2.39
C THR A 455 7.18 -14.05 1.53
N SER A 456 7.03 -14.04 0.20
CA SER A 456 7.97 -14.75 -0.68
C SER A 456 9.17 -13.85 -0.99
N ASN A 457 10.37 -14.24 -0.55
CA ASN A 457 11.61 -13.58 -0.98
C ASN A 457 11.86 -13.71 -2.50
N ARG A 458 11.11 -14.56 -3.21
CA ARG A 458 11.18 -14.74 -4.66
C ARG A 458 10.62 -13.56 -5.44
N ASP A 459 9.80 -12.74 -4.78
CA ASP A 459 9.14 -11.58 -5.37
C ASP A 459 10.00 -10.29 -5.25
N ARG A 460 11.25 -10.40 -4.79
CA ARG A 460 12.17 -9.26 -4.61
C ARG A 460 13.05 -9.09 -5.85
N ILE A 461 13.11 -7.87 -6.37
CA ILE A 461 14.00 -7.50 -7.48
C ILE A 461 15.05 -6.49 -7.00
N ILE A 462 16.08 -6.28 -7.81
CA ILE A 462 16.97 -5.12 -7.70
C ILE A 462 16.52 -4.10 -8.74
N ALA A 463 16.11 -2.92 -8.29
CA ALA A 463 15.84 -1.78 -9.16
C ALA A 463 17.05 -0.84 -9.15
N ILE A 464 17.43 -0.33 -10.31
CA ILE A 464 18.52 0.63 -10.50
C ILE A 464 17.94 1.89 -11.12
N GLN A 465 17.91 2.98 -10.37
CA GLN A 465 17.46 4.28 -10.85
C GLN A 465 18.65 5.11 -11.33
N SER A 466 18.52 5.70 -12.51
CA SER A 466 19.39 6.78 -13.00
C SER A 466 18.98 8.11 -12.37
N LEU A 467 19.92 8.84 -11.76
CA LEU A 467 19.64 10.18 -11.26
C LEU A 467 19.55 11.24 -12.37
N GLU A 468 20.16 10.99 -13.52
CA GLU A 468 20.17 11.94 -14.63
C GLU A 468 18.85 11.90 -15.42
N THR A 469 18.34 10.70 -15.67
CA THR A 469 17.16 10.50 -16.53
C THR A 469 15.91 10.11 -15.75
N SER A 470 16.02 9.82 -14.45
CA SER A 470 14.96 9.21 -13.62
C SER A 470 14.46 7.84 -14.11
N ASN A 471 15.08 7.26 -15.14
CA ASN A 471 14.72 5.93 -15.63
C ASN A 471 15.10 4.86 -14.61
N VAL A 472 14.23 3.88 -14.45
CA VAL A 472 14.43 2.71 -13.58
C VAL A 472 14.64 1.48 -14.44
N ARG A 473 15.74 0.76 -14.19
CA ARG A 473 16.00 -0.57 -14.72
C ARG A 473 15.71 -1.61 -13.65
N GLU A 474 14.97 -2.66 -14.00
CA GLU A 474 14.63 -3.74 -13.10
C GLU A 474 15.46 -4.99 -13.39
N ILE A 475 15.94 -5.65 -12.34
CA ILE A 475 16.79 -6.84 -12.43
C ILE A 475 16.23 -7.90 -11.51
N ARG A 476 15.98 -9.08 -12.05
CA ARG A 476 15.53 -10.28 -11.31
C ARG A 476 16.71 -11.25 -11.16
N PRO A 477 17.37 -11.28 -9.99
CA PRO A 477 18.43 -12.26 -9.75
C PRO A 477 17.86 -13.68 -9.84
N ARG A 478 18.62 -14.62 -10.39
CA ARG A 478 18.25 -16.05 -10.43
C ARG A 478 18.53 -16.73 -9.08
N LEU A 479 17.96 -16.19 -8.02
CA LEU A 479 18.10 -16.63 -6.63
C LEU A 479 16.73 -16.83 -6.00
N SER A 480 16.58 -17.89 -5.21
CA SER A 480 15.37 -18.12 -4.41
C SER A 480 15.31 -17.21 -3.18
N TYR A 481 16.49 -16.74 -2.73
CA TYR A 481 16.67 -15.80 -1.64
C TYR A 481 17.94 -15.00 -1.83
N PHE A 482 17.91 -13.71 -1.52
CA PHE A 482 19.11 -12.89 -1.36
C PHE A 482 18.92 -11.84 -0.26
N ASN A 483 20.02 -11.46 0.38
CA ASN A 483 20.05 -10.49 1.46
C ASN A 483 20.76 -9.20 1.02
N GLN A 484 21.63 -8.64 1.86
CA GLN A 484 22.42 -7.46 1.51
C GLN A 484 23.10 -7.65 0.16
N PHE A 485 23.11 -6.60 -0.65
CA PHE A 485 23.89 -6.57 -1.87
C PHE A 485 24.76 -5.31 -1.89
N SER A 486 25.89 -5.39 -2.58
CA SER A 486 26.79 -4.25 -2.81
C SER A 486 27.26 -4.26 -4.26
N TRP A 487 27.45 -3.08 -4.83
CA TRP A 487 28.06 -2.94 -6.16
C TRP A 487 29.49 -3.45 -6.15
N SER A 488 29.92 -4.09 -7.23
CA SER A 488 31.33 -4.25 -7.52
C SER A 488 31.95 -2.88 -7.77
N PRO A 489 33.25 -2.68 -7.46
CA PRO A 489 33.90 -1.38 -7.62
C PRO A 489 33.87 -0.83 -9.06
N ASP A 490 33.79 -1.71 -10.05
CA ASP A 490 33.67 -1.37 -11.47
C ASP A 490 32.23 -1.01 -11.92
N GLY A 491 31.24 -1.12 -11.02
CA GLY A 491 29.83 -0.85 -11.30
C GLY A 491 29.14 -1.84 -12.24
N ARG A 492 29.75 -2.99 -12.57
CA ARG A 492 29.20 -3.95 -13.54
C ARG A 492 28.36 -5.06 -12.92
N SER A 493 28.47 -5.28 -11.62
CA SER A 493 27.81 -6.39 -10.94
C SER A 493 27.47 -6.07 -9.49
N PHE A 494 26.67 -6.91 -8.87
CA PHE A 494 26.42 -6.94 -7.44
C PHE A 494 27.00 -8.20 -6.80
N LEU A 495 27.33 -8.12 -5.52
CA LEU A 495 27.69 -9.25 -4.68
C LEU A 495 26.69 -9.35 -3.53
N THR A 496 26.17 -10.56 -3.29
CA THR A 496 25.15 -10.79 -2.27
C THR A 496 25.31 -12.16 -1.62
N GLY A 497 24.85 -12.28 -0.37
CA GLY A 497 24.60 -13.59 0.24
C GLY A 497 23.20 -14.07 -0.10
N GLY A 498 23.03 -15.35 -0.40
CA GLY A 498 21.72 -15.86 -0.79
C GLY A 498 21.66 -17.36 -0.96
N THR A 499 20.57 -17.81 -1.58
CA THR A 499 20.32 -19.19 -1.97
C THR A 499 19.88 -19.20 -3.43
N ASP A 500 20.50 -20.06 -4.24
CA ASP A 500 20.11 -20.20 -5.64
C ASP A 500 18.84 -21.03 -5.82
N LEU A 501 18.37 -21.15 -7.07
CA LEU A 501 17.19 -21.95 -7.40
C LEU A 501 17.40 -23.46 -7.23
N LYS A 502 18.66 -23.91 -7.03
CA LYS A 502 19.02 -25.31 -6.75
C LYS A 502 19.12 -25.58 -5.24
N GLY A 503 18.82 -24.59 -4.39
CA GLY A 503 18.89 -24.71 -2.94
C GLY A 503 20.31 -24.57 -2.36
N ARG A 504 21.30 -24.17 -3.16
CA ARG A 504 22.67 -23.94 -2.66
C ARG A 504 22.76 -22.56 -2.03
N SER A 505 23.17 -22.51 -0.77
CA SER A 505 23.41 -21.26 -0.06
C SER A 505 24.87 -20.81 -0.20
N GLY A 506 25.11 -19.50 -0.22
CA GLY A 506 26.46 -18.97 -0.35
C GLY A 506 26.54 -17.52 -0.77
N VAL A 507 27.65 -17.16 -1.40
CA VAL A 507 27.93 -15.85 -1.98
C VAL A 507 27.76 -15.91 -3.48
N PHE A 508 26.99 -14.96 -4.02
CA PHE A 508 26.64 -14.90 -5.44
C PHE A 508 27.00 -13.55 -6.04
N ARG A 509 27.46 -13.59 -7.28
CA ARG A 509 27.63 -12.42 -8.14
C ARG A 509 26.43 -12.32 -9.07
N ILE A 510 25.85 -11.13 -9.17
CA ILE A 510 24.72 -10.82 -10.05
C ILE A 510 25.20 -9.79 -11.07
N ASP A 511 25.05 -10.08 -12.36
CA ASP A 511 25.33 -9.11 -13.41
C ASP A 511 24.34 -7.94 -13.34
N ALA A 512 24.85 -6.70 -13.30
CA ALA A 512 24.02 -5.52 -13.09
C ALA A 512 23.28 -5.06 -14.35
N GLN A 513 23.48 -5.71 -15.50
CA GLN A 513 22.77 -5.42 -16.75
C GLN A 513 21.65 -6.44 -17.01
N THR A 514 21.94 -7.71 -16.76
CA THR A 514 21.11 -8.87 -17.18
C THR A 514 20.43 -9.59 -16.02
N GLY A 515 20.96 -9.46 -14.79
CA GLY A 515 20.51 -10.25 -13.65
C GLY A 515 21.03 -11.68 -13.62
N GLU A 516 21.85 -12.08 -14.60
CA GLU A 516 22.51 -13.39 -14.57
C GLU A 516 23.29 -13.56 -13.28
N THR A 517 23.15 -14.73 -12.67
CA THR A 517 23.68 -14.99 -11.34
C THR A 517 24.64 -16.18 -11.37
N ALA A 518 25.83 -15.99 -10.79
CA ALA A 518 26.86 -17.01 -10.69
C ALA A 518 27.31 -17.19 -9.22
N PRO A 519 27.50 -18.44 -8.75
CA PRO A 519 28.06 -18.68 -7.42
C PRO A 519 29.53 -18.26 -7.39
N VAL A 520 29.93 -17.55 -6.34
CA VAL A 520 31.33 -17.22 -6.04
C VAL A 520 31.86 -18.14 -4.94
N VAL A 521 31.04 -18.38 -3.91
CA VAL A 521 31.33 -19.30 -2.81
C VAL A 521 30.05 -20.09 -2.52
N VAL A 522 30.16 -21.41 -2.39
CA VAL A 522 29.05 -22.26 -1.92
C VAL A 522 29.36 -22.65 -0.48
N LEU A 523 28.41 -22.38 0.42
CA LEU A 523 28.53 -22.66 1.84
C LEU A 523 27.72 -23.90 2.23
N SER A 524 28.05 -24.49 3.38
CA SER A 524 27.24 -25.57 3.95
C SER A 524 25.84 -25.07 4.30
N PRO A 525 24.81 -25.94 4.29
CA PRO A 525 23.44 -25.54 4.65
C PRO A 525 23.31 -24.94 6.06
N GLN A 526 24.18 -25.32 6.99
CA GLN A 526 24.21 -24.75 8.35
C GLN A 526 24.93 -23.38 8.42
N GLY A 527 25.62 -22.96 7.36
CA GLY A 527 26.55 -21.82 7.35
C GLY A 527 25.94 -20.42 7.48
N GLY A 528 24.61 -20.30 7.53
CA GLY A 528 23.91 -19.03 7.67
C GLY A 528 24.20 -18.03 6.54
N ASN A 529 23.95 -16.73 6.81
CA ASN A 529 24.19 -15.64 5.87
C ASN A 529 25.66 -15.18 5.87
N ALA A 530 26.24 -15.01 4.68
CA ALA A 530 27.66 -14.74 4.48
C ALA A 530 28.07 -13.25 4.53
N TYR A 531 27.13 -12.30 4.43
CA TYR A 531 27.37 -10.84 4.45
C TYR A 531 28.62 -10.36 3.68
N PRO A 532 28.72 -10.65 2.37
CA PRO A 532 29.95 -10.44 1.63
C PRO A 532 30.21 -8.94 1.32
N GLN A 533 31.48 -8.56 1.24
CA GLN A 533 31.94 -7.22 0.84
C GLN A 533 33.10 -7.30 -0.15
N TRP A 534 33.16 -6.38 -1.10
CA TRP A 534 34.29 -6.22 -2.02
C TRP A 534 35.44 -5.45 -1.36
N SER A 535 36.69 -5.79 -1.72
CA SER A 535 37.79 -4.83 -1.66
C SER A 535 37.60 -3.74 -2.71
N LEU A 536 38.08 -2.52 -2.45
CA LEU A 536 37.93 -1.39 -3.38
C LEU A 536 38.60 -1.63 -4.75
N ASP A 537 39.63 -2.47 -4.80
CA ASP A 537 40.29 -2.87 -6.04
C ASP A 537 39.56 -3.99 -6.81
N GLY A 538 38.48 -4.54 -6.23
CA GLY A 538 37.67 -5.61 -6.82
C GLY A 538 38.36 -6.97 -6.90
N LYS A 539 39.56 -7.13 -6.34
CA LYS A 539 40.34 -8.37 -6.42
C LYS A 539 40.02 -9.38 -5.34
N ARG A 540 39.43 -8.92 -4.23
CA ARG A 540 39.15 -9.74 -3.05
C ARG A 540 37.72 -9.55 -2.59
N ILE A 541 37.20 -10.57 -1.93
CA ILE A 541 35.96 -10.51 -1.18
C ILE A 541 36.20 -10.96 0.26
N TYR A 542 35.45 -10.35 1.17
CA TYR A 542 35.42 -10.75 2.58
C TYR A 542 34.03 -11.25 2.90
N TYR A 543 33.94 -12.38 3.58
CA TYR A 543 32.64 -12.95 3.95
C TYR A 543 32.75 -13.74 5.25
N ARG A 544 31.60 -13.81 5.93
CA ARG A 544 31.41 -14.58 7.15
C ARG A 544 31.23 -16.05 6.82
N HIS A 545 31.84 -16.92 7.62
CA HIS A 545 31.68 -18.36 7.52
C HIS A 545 31.50 -18.98 8.90
N LEU A 546 30.83 -20.13 8.95
CA LEU A 546 30.68 -20.93 10.16
C LEU A 546 31.98 -21.69 10.44
N LEU A 547 32.50 -21.56 11.65
CA LEU A 547 33.73 -22.23 12.07
C LEU A 547 33.49 -23.73 12.34
N PRO A 548 34.54 -24.56 12.27
CA PRO A 548 34.45 -25.96 12.68
C PRO A 548 33.88 -26.09 14.10
N GLY A 549 32.89 -26.98 14.29
CA GLY A 549 32.13 -27.12 15.53
C GLY A 549 30.74 -26.48 15.49
N GLY A 550 30.49 -25.55 14.57
CA GLY A 550 29.13 -25.10 14.23
C GLY A 550 28.48 -24.11 15.20
N GLU A 551 29.20 -23.63 16.21
CA GLU A 551 28.68 -22.73 17.24
C GLU A 551 29.09 -21.26 17.06
N ASP A 552 30.06 -21.00 16.19
CA ASP A 552 30.70 -19.69 16.08
C ASP A 552 31.10 -19.37 14.63
N TYR A 553 31.43 -18.11 14.37
CA TYR A 553 31.69 -17.60 13.04
C TYR A 553 33.04 -16.89 12.97
N GLY A 554 33.66 -16.94 11.78
CA GLY A 554 34.87 -16.20 11.44
C GLY A 554 34.69 -15.43 10.14
N VAL A 555 35.71 -14.65 9.77
CA VAL A 555 35.75 -13.93 8.49
C VAL A 555 36.89 -14.45 7.63
N LEU A 556 36.57 -14.81 6.39
CA LEU A 556 37.54 -15.19 5.36
C LEU A 556 37.73 -14.03 4.39
N GLU A 557 38.98 -13.84 3.98
CA GLU A 557 39.34 -13.14 2.75
C GLU A 557 39.51 -14.18 1.64
N ARG A 558 38.93 -13.93 0.47
CA ARG A 558 39.11 -14.75 -0.73
C ARG A 558 39.55 -13.89 -1.90
N ASP A 559 40.59 -14.35 -2.59
CA ASP A 559 40.98 -13.79 -3.88
C ASP A 559 40.00 -14.26 -4.97
N VAL A 560 39.43 -13.31 -5.71
CA VAL A 560 38.33 -13.56 -6.64
C VAL A 560 38.80 -14.35 -7.87
N VAL A 561 40.08 -14.25 -8.25
CA VAL A 561 40.63 -14.90 -9.44
C VAL A 561 41.16 -16.29 -9.10
N THR A 562 41.99 -16.37 -8.07
CA THR A 562 42.70 -17.60 -7.68
C THR A 562 41.90 -18.49 -6.74
N SER A 563 40.81 -17.97 -6.15
CA SER A 563 40.00 -18.66 -5.15
C SER A 563 40.76 -19.07 -3.88
N ARG A 564 41.95 -18.50 -3.64
CA ARG A 564 42.70 -18.72 -2.41
C ARG A 564 42.03 -17.99 -1.26
N GLU A 565 41.94 -18.66 -0.12
CA GLU A 565 41.30 -18.15 1.09
C GLU A 565 42.30 -18.06 2.25
N ARG A 566 42.16 -17.03 3.07
CA ARG A 566 42.77 -16.97 4.41
C ARG A 566 41.77 -16.44 5.43
N GLN A 567 41.85 -16.95 6.65
CA GLN A 567 41.07 -16.41 7.76
C GLN A 567 41.70 -15.12 8.26
N VAL A 568 40.92 -14.05 8.29
CA VAL A 568 41.33 -12.73 8.81
C VAL A 568 40.77 -12.47 10.21
N ILE A 569 39.64 -13.08 10.56
CA ILE A 569 39.04 -12.98 11.90
C ILE A 569 38.57 -14.36 12.35
N GLY A 570 38.94 -14.75 13.58
CA GLY A 570 38.51 -16.00 14.21
C GLY A 570 37.19 -15.87 14.99
N GLY A 571 36.90 -16.89 15.80
CA GLY A 571 35.70 -16.97 16.64
C GLY A 571 35.62 -15.91 17.73
N GLY A 572 34.42 -15.69 18.26
CA GLY A 572 34.12 -14.82 19.40
C GLY A 572 33.88 -13.35 19.04
N ILE A 573 34.18 -12.94 17.80
CA ILE A 573 34.09 -11.54 17.35
C ILE A 573 33.18 -11.40 16.11
N ALA A 574 33.14 -12.39 15.21
CA ALA A 574 32.49 -12.28 13.90
C ALA A 574 30.99 -12.66 13.88
N ASN A 575 30.21 -12.11 14.80
CA ASN A 575 28.78 -12.41 14.93
C ASN A 575 27.84 -11.48 14.14
N GLY A 576 28.39 -10.61 13.28
CA GLY A 576 27.63 -9.60 12.54
C GLY A 576 28.07 -9.41 11.07
N PRO A 577 27.45 -8.46 10.35
CA PRO A 577 27.90 -8.04 9.03
C PRO A 577 29.25 -7.32 9.09
N ILE A 578 30.05 -7.54 8.05
CA ILE A 578 31.38 -7.00 7.88
C ILE A 578 31.27 -5.65 7.16
N ASN A 579 32.00 -4.63 7.61
CA ASN A 579 32.08 -3.33 6.92
C ASN A 579 33.57 -2.99 6.71
N LEU A 580 34.08 -3.26 5.51
CA LEU A 580 35.48 -3.04 5.15
C LEU A 580 35.75 -1.56 4.85
N SER A 581 36.87 -1.03 5.34
CA SER A 581 37.32 0.33 5.01
C SER A 581 37.70 0.44 3.53
N PRO A 582 37.58 1.64 2.91
CA PRO A 582 37.92 1.83 1.50
C PRO A 582 39.37 1.44 1.15
N ASP A 583 40.30 1.63 2.08
CA ASP A 583 41.71 1.24 1.93
C ASP A 583 41.98 -0.26 2.18
N GLY A 584 40.95 -1.03 2.56
CA GLY A 584 41.05 -2.47 2.84
C GLY A 584 41.80 -2.82 4.11
N ARG A 585 42.20 -1.84 4.93
CA ARG A 585 43.04 -2.07 6.12
C ARG A 585 42.25 -2.45 7.36
N TRP A 586 40.98 -2.09 7.42
CA TRP A 586 40.16 -2.19 8.62
C TRP A 586 38.82 -2.83 8.34
N ILE A 587 38.35 -3.63 9.29
CA ILE A 587 36.99 -4.15 9.34
C ILE A 587 36.29 -3.56 10.56
N ALA A 588 35.16 -2.88 10.35
CA ALA A 588 34.26 -2.44 11.41
C ALA A 588 33.11 -3.44 11.58
N MET A 589 32.85 -3.88 12.81
CA MET A 589 31.76 -4.80 13.15
C MET A 589 31.08 -4.40 14.47
N GLY A 590 29.80 -4.73 14.59
CA GLY A 590 29.08 -4.63 15.86
C GLY A 590 29.23 -5.89 16.70
N SER A 591 29.22 -5.76 18.03
CA SER A 591 29.34 -6.87 18.99
C SER A 591 28.24 -7.94 18.89
N HIS A 592 27.07 -7.64 18.28
CA HIS A 592 25.94 -8.56 18.09
C HIS A 592 25.53 -9.36 19.34
N ASP A 593 25.67 -8.74 20.50
CA ASP A 593 25.35 -9.27 21.82
C ASP A 593 23.86 -9.10 22.18
N ARG A 594 23.03 -8.59 21.25
CA ARG A 594 21.61 -8.28 21.48
C ARG A 594 20.73 -8.76 20.33
N SER A 595 19.48 -9.06 20.64
CA SER A 595 18.51 -9.59 19.67
C SER A 595 18.20 -8.59 18.55
N GLY A 596 17.84 -9.12 17.38
CA GLY A 596 17.35 -8.33 16.25
C GLY A 596 18.42 -7.51 15.52
N GLY A 597 19.69 -7.94 15.48
CA GLY A 597 20.74 -7.27 14.70
C GLY A 597 21.23 -5.95 15.29
N LEU A 598 21.00 -5.75 16.59
CA LEU A 598 21.47 -4.58 17.32
C LEU A 598 22.71 -4.94 18.13
N SER A 599 23.63 -3.99 18.27
CA SER A 599 24.89 -4.16 19.02
C SER A 599 24.99 -3.17 20.18
N SER A 600 25.69 -3.54 21.25
CA SER A 600 26.06 -2.62 22.35
C SER A 600 27.40 -1.91 22.10
N ALA A 601 28.23 -2.44 21.21
CA ALA A 601 29.52 -1.85 20.87
C ALA A 601 29.88 -2.01 19.38
N ILE A 602 30.83 -1.20 18.92
CA ILE A 602 31.49 -1.30 17.62
C ILE A 602 32.97 -1.54 17.84
N VAL A 603 33.48 -2.56 17.16
CA VAL A 603 34.88 -2.99 17.19
C VAL A 603 35.49 -2.78 15.81
N LEU A 604 36.70 -2.23 15.79
CA LEU A 604 37.53 -2.09 14.60
C LEU A 604 38.68 -3.08 14.66
N ILE A 605 38.87 -3.83 13.57
CA ILE A 605 39.81 -4.93 13.49
C ILE A 605 40.79 -4.68 12.33
N PRO A 606 42.11 -4.77 12.56
CA PRO A 606 43.08 -4.72 11.48
C PRO A 606 43.01 -5.99 10.61
N VAL A 607 42.95 -5.82 9.28
CA VAL A 607 42.83 -6.95 8.34
C VAL A 607 44.10 -7.81 8.29
N GLU A 608 45.28 -7.21 8.44
CA GLU A 608 46.57 -7.92 8.47
C GLU A 608 46.89 -8.55 9.84
N GLY A 609 45.95 -8.50 10.78
CA GLY A 609 46.13 -9.00 12.14
C GLY A 609 46.59 -7.92 13.13
N GLY A 610 46.41 -8.21 14.41
CA GLY A 610 46.62 -7.29 15.53
C GLY A 610 45.39 -7.22 16.45
N GLU A 611 45.52 -6.45 17.53
CA GLU A 611 44.47 -6.36 18.54
C GLU A 611 43.25 -5.56 18.05
N PRO A 612 42.02 -6.13 18.14
CA PRO A 612 40.79 -5.39 17.95
C PRO A 612 40.67 -4.22 18.92
N ARG A 613 40.12 -3.11 18.45
CA ARG A 613 39.84 -1.93 19.29
C ARG A 613 38.36 -1.57 19.30
N GLU A 614 37.82 -1.33 20.48
CA GLU A 614 36.48 -0.79 20.62
C GLU A 614 36.50 0.72 20.32
N LEU A 615 35.63 1.17 19.40
CA LEU A 615 35.52 2.59 19.03
C LEU A 615 34.32 3.28 19.69
N LEU A 616 33.29 2.51 20.04
CA LEU A 616 32.07 3.04 20.63
C LEU A 616 31.36 1.95 21.41
N ARG A 617 30.96 2.26 22.64
CA ARG A 617 30.03 1.47 23.44
C ARG A 617 28.87 2.34 23.92
N VAL A 618 27.68 1.79 23.87
CA VAL A 618 26.45 2.48 24.27
C VAL A 618 25.88 1.92 25.56
N ARG A 619 25.02 2.70 26.21
CA ARG A 619 24.40 2.32 27.49
C ARG A 619 23.42 1.16 27.32
N GLU A 620 23.01 0.57 28.43
CA GLU A 620 22.07 -0.56 28.44
C GLU A 620 20.70 -0.25 27.83
N THR A 621 20.28 1.02 27.83
CA THR A 621 19.01 1.48 27.22
C THR A 621 19.16 1.87 25.75
N GLU A 622 20.38 1.87 25.22
CA GLU A 622 20.72 2.35 23.88
C GLU A 622 21.20 1.19 23.00
N ARG A 623 21.10 1.31 21.67
CA ARG A 623 21.48 0.25 20.73
C ARG A 623 22.17 0.83 19.50
N LEU A 624 23.10 0.10 18.89
CA LEU A 624 23.71 0.45 17.61
C LEU A 624 23.14 -0.44 16.52
N ALA A 625 22.61 0.16 15.45
CA ALA A 625 22.15 -0.58 14.29
C ALA A 625 23.35 -0.77 13.34
N THR A 626 23.94 -1.95 13.41
CA THR A 626 25.13 -2.33 12.63
C THR A 626 24.77 -3.27 11.48
N PHE A 627 23.53 -3.77 11.46
CA PHE A 627 22.96 -4.56 10.37
C PHE A 627 22.64 -3.66 9.15
N GLN A 628 23.16 -4.00 7.97
CA GLN A 628 22.88 -3.34 6.69
C GLN A 628 23.30 -1.87 6.56
N GLY A 629 24.20 -1.35 7.40
CA GLY A 629 24.69 0.02 7.19
C GLY A 629 25.60 0.57 8.28
N MET A 630 26.91 0.44 8.06
CA MET A 630 27.91 1.35 8.64
C MET A 630 28.76 1.93 7.50
N PRO A 631 28.22 2.85 6.68
CA PRO A 631 28.94 3.31 5.50
C PRO A 631 30.17 4.11 5.91
N TRP A 632 31.31 3.69 5.37
CA TRP A 632 32.58 4.39 5.52
C TRP A 632 32.56 5.72 4.78
N THR A 633 33.23 6.73 5.34
CA THR A 633 33.51 7.96 4.62
C THR A 633 34.44 7.67 3.44
N PRO A 634 34.31 8.39 2.31
CA PRO A 634 35.15 8.15 1.12
C PRO A 634 36.66 8.26 1.39
N ASP A 635 37.04 9.08 2.36
CA ASP A 635 38.44 9.27 2.79
C ASP A 635 38.94 8.20 3.77
N GLY A 636 38.08 7.25 4.18
CA GLY A 636 38.42 6.17 5.10
C GLY A 636 38.68 6.60 6.56
N ARG A 637 38.42 7.86 6.92
CA ARG A 637 38.71 8.38 8.27
C ARG A 637 37.67 8.01 9.32
N GLY A 638 36.52 7.50 8.93
CA GLY A 638 35.49 7.02 9.84
C GLY A 638 34.31 6.42 9.11
N PHE A 639 33.24 6.17 9.84
CA PHE A 639 32.00 5.66 9.28
C PHE A 639 30.79 6.23 10.03
N LEU A 640 29.63 6.12 9.41
CA LEU A 640 28.37 6.52 10.01
C LEU A 640 27.71 5.33 10.68
N VAL A 641 27.11 5.54 11.86
CA VAL A 641 26.29 4.53 12.53
C VAL A 641 25.02 5.15 13.05
N ARG A 642 23.94 4.38 12.98
CA ARG A 642 22.66 4.74 13.58
C ARG A 642 22.62 4.27 15.04
N LYS A 643 22.49 5.22 15.95
CA LYS A 643 22.30 4.98 17.38
C LYS A 643 20.82 5.08 17.72
N ARG A 644 20.27 4.05 18.34
CA ARG A 644 18.87 3.97 18.75
C ARG A 644 18.76 4.20 20.26
N LEU A 645 17.94 5.17 20.60
CA LEU A 645 17.55 5.52 21.97
C LEU A 645 16.14 4.98 22.24
N PRO A 646 15.68 4.92 23.50
CA PRO A 646 14.34 4.44 23.83
C PRO A 646 13.19 5.17 23.12
N ARG A 647 13.39 6.45 22.78
CA ARG A 647 12.35 7.32 22.17
C ARG A 647 12.82 8.07 20.92
N ALA A 648 14.01 7.77 20.39
CA ALA A 648 14.57 8.49 19.26
C ALA A 648 15.60 7.65 18.50
N THR A 649 15.92 8.09 17.30
CA THR A 649 17.01 7.58 16.47
C THR A 649 17.96 8.74 16.18
N GLU A 650 19.26 8.48 16.26
CA GLU A 650 20.31 9.46 15.99
C GLU A 650 21.31 8.90 14.97
N LEU A 651 21.94 9.79 14.20
CA LEU A 651 23.07 9.47 13.34
C LEU A 651 24.37 9.95 14.01
N TRP A 652 25.37 9.08 14.02
CA TRP A 652 26.67 9.36 14.62
C TRP A 652 27.78 9.13 13.59
N TYR A 653 28.78 10.01 13.60
CA TYR A 653 30.05 9.81 12.94
C TYR A 653 31.05 9.22 13.95
N VAL A 654 31.62 8.07 13.60
CA VAL A 654 32.59 7.35 14.42
C VAL A 654 33.93 7.41 13.68
N PRO A 655 34.88 8.26 14.10
CA PRO A 655 36.18 8.31 13.48
C PRO A 655 37.02 7.10 13.88
N ILE A 656 37.98 6.71 13.04
CA ILE A 656 38.98 5.70 13.40
C ILE A 656 40.00 6.23 14.42
N ALA A 657 40.06 7.54 14.61
CA ALA A 657 40.91 8.21 15.59
C ALA A 657 40.21 9.49 16.09
N GLY A 658 40.10 9.64 17.40
CA GLY A 658 39.33 10.71 18.05
C GLY A 658 37.97 10.22 18.56
N ASP A 659 37.15 11.16 19.02
CA ASP A 659 35.89 10.84 19.69
C ASP A 659 34.70 10.76 18.71
N PRO A 660 33.80 9.77 18.88
CA PRO A 660 32.53 9.74 18.17
C PRO A 660 31.69 10.98 18.44
N ARG A 661 30.99 11.49 17.41
CA ARG A 661 30.11 12.64 17.54
C ARG A 661 28.75 12.42 16.87
N LYS A 662 27.71 12.96 17.49
CA LYS A 662 26.37 13.03 16.91
C LYS A 662 26.36 14.01 15.74
N LEU A 663 25.64 13.65 14.68
CA LEU A 663 25.31 14.54 13.57
C LEU A 663 23.91 15.12 13.79
N ASP A 664 23.76 16.40 13.47
CA ASP A 664 22.49 17.12 13.53
C ASP A 664 21.67 16.80 12.27
N VAL A 665 21.02 15.64 12.30
CA VAL A 665 20.22 15.06 11.22
C VAL A 665 18.85 14.70 11.78
N ASP A 666 17.80 15.10 11.06
CA ASP A 666 16.42 14.76 11.42
C ASP A 666 16.12 13.31 10.99
N ALA A 667 16.30 12.38 11.94
CA ALA A 667 15.98 10.98 11.76
C ALA A 667 14.56 10.60 12.23
N SER A 668 13.69 11.58 12.50
CA SER A 668 12.31 11.32 12.97
C SER A 668 11.49 10.51 11.96
N GLN A 669 11.73 10.75 10.67
CA GLN A 669 11.08 10.05 9.57
C GLN A 669 11.81 8.78 9.15
N TRP A 670 12.83 8.29 9.87
CA TRP A 670 13.57 7.10 9.45
C TRP A 670 12.92 5.84 10.02
N THR A 671 12.92 4.76 9.25
CA THR A 671 12.37 3.49 9.74
C THR A 671 13.10 3.03 10.99
N THR A 672 12.34 2.63 12.01
CA THR A 672 12.92 2.20 13.29
C THR A 672 13.26 0.71 13.31
N GLY A 673 12.93 -0.06 12.26
CA GLY A 673 13.28 -1.48 12.16
C GLY A 673 14.80 -1.73 12.09
N PRO A 674 15.27 -2.92 12.48
CA PRO A 674 16.70 -3.27 12.43
C PRO A 674 17.26 -3.40 11.01
N VAL A 675 16.41 -3.36 9.97
CA VAL A 675 16.75 -3.56 8.56
C VAL A 675 16.96 -2.23 7.80
N GLY A 676 17.08 -1.11 8.51
CA GLY A 676 17.23 0.22 7.91
C GLY A 676 18.63 0.45 7.36
N ALA A 677 18.83 0.09 6.08
CA ALA A 677 20.13 0.21 5.44
C ALA A 677 20.52 1.68 5.18
N LEU A 678 21.83 1.95 5.31
CA LEU A 678 22.44 3.26 5.05
C LEU A 678 23.48 3.11 3.95
N SER A 679 23.42 3.97 2.93
CA SER A 679 24.44 4.06 1.89
C SER A 679 24.88 5.49 1.70
N LEU A 680 26.17 5.76 1.92
CA LEU A 680 26.77 7.07 1.68
C LEU A 680 27.19 7.17 0.22
N HIS A 681 26.83 8.26 -0.43
CA HIS A 681 27.23 8.56 -1.79
C HIS A 681 28.76 8.73 -1.87
N PRO A 682 29.43 8.34 -2.98
CA PRO A 682 30.89 8.42 -3.11
C PRO A 682 31.51 9.81 -2.88
N ASP A 683 30.72 10.89 -3.05
CA ASP A 683 31.17 12.27 -2.76
C ASP A 683 31.10 12.65 -1.27
N GLY A 684 30.52 11.80 -0.41
CA GLY A 684 30.36 12.02 1.02
C GLY A 684 29.29 13.04 1.42
N ARG A 685 28.46 13.51 0.48
CA ARG A 685 27.48 14.61 0.69
C ARG A 685 26.03 14.15 0.73
N GLN A 686 25.74 12.93 0.29
CA GLN A 686 24.37 12.41 0.26
C GLN A 686 24.31 11.04 0.92
N LEU A 687 23.26 10.81 1.70
CA LEU A 687 22.99 9.56 2.39
C LEU A 687 21.66 9.01 1.89
N ALA A 688 21.68 7.84 1.27
CA ALA A 688 20.46 7.09 0.99
C ALA A 688 20.03 6.36 2.27
N VAL A 689 18.77 6.53 2.63
CA VAL A 689 18.16 6.04 3.87
C VAL A 689 16.80 5.44 3.59
N LEU A 690 16.32 4.58 4.50
CA LEU A 690 14.94 4.10 4.47
C LEU A 690 14.06 5.02 5.31
N LEU A 691 13.26 5.86 4.65
CA LEU A 691 12.28 6.73 5.27
C LEU A 691 11.00 5.94 5.57
N GLN A 692 10.36 6.22 6.69
CA GLN A 692 9.03 5.73 7.00
C GLN A 692 8.07 6.20 5.91
N SER A 693 7.18 5.28 5.50
CA SER A 693 6.00 5.70 4.78
C SER A 693 5.24 6.69 5.68
N SER A 694 4.68 7.75 5.10
CA SER A 694 3.80 8.67 5.82
C SER A 694 2.54 7.95 6.33
N LYS A 695 2.22 6.77 5.78
CA LYS A 695 1.17 5.85 6.20
C LYS A 695 1.62 4.41 5.90
N PRO A 696 2.33 3.72 6.82
CA PRO A 696 2.58 2.29 6.66
C PRO A 696 1.23 1.55 6.71
N GLY A 697 0.97 0.64 5.77
CA GLY A 697 -0.31 -0.09 5.79
C GLY A 697 -0.72 -0.74 4.47
N ARG A 698 -1.93 -1.28 4.48
CA ARG A 698 -2.61 -1.77 3.29
C ARG A 698 -3.39 -0.61 2.66
N GLU A 699 -3.46 -0.57 1.33
CA GLU A 699 -4.23 0.44 0.59
C GLU A 699 -5.16 -0.25 -0.41
N VAL A 700 -6.36 0.30 -0.58
CA VAL A 700 -7.33 -0.13 -1.59
C VAL A 700 -7.38 0.88 -2.72
N TRP A 701 -7.22 0.41 -3.95
CA TRP A 701 -7.25 1.21 -5.17
C TRP A 701 -8.29 0.69 -6.15
N ALA A 702 -8.91 1.57 -6.92
CA ALA A 702 -9.82 1.23 -8.00
C ALA A 702 -9.19 1.61 -9.35
N LEU A 703 -9.06 0.63 -10.24
CA LEU A 703 -8.69 0.82 -11.63
C LEU A 703 -9.96 0.90 -12.47
N GLU A 704 -10.22 2.07 -13.05
CA GLU A 704 -11.47 2.44 -13.72
C GLU A 704 -11.23 2.64 -15.22
N ASP A 705 -12.31 2.53 -16.00
CA ASP A 705 -12.35 2.80 -17.45
C ASP A 705 -11.45 1.92 -18.35
N PHE A 706 -10.77 0.90 -17.80
CA PHE A 706 -9.83 0.07 -18.56
C PHE A 706 -10.47 -0.85 -19.60
N LEU A 707 -11.74 -1.24 -19.42
CA LEU A 707 -12.45 -2.06 -20.40
C LEU A 707 -12.72 -1.30 -21.71
N GLN A 708 -12.67 0.05 -21.71
CA GLN A 708 -12.79 0.83 -22.94
C GLN A 708 -11.59 0.60 -23.88
N ALA A 709 -10.41 0.33 -23.32
CA ALA A 709 -9.20 0.02 -24.08
C ALA A 709 -9.31 -1.31 -24.87
N LEU A 710 -10.26 -2.17 -24.51
CA LEU A 710 -10.52 -3.46 -25.16
C LEU A 710 -11.58 -3.40 -26.26
N LYS A 711 -12.22 -2.23 -26.48
CA LYS A 711 -13.19 -2.08 -27.55
C LYS A 711 -12.45 -2.00 -28.90
N PRO A 712 -12.90 -2.71 -29.94
CA PRO A 712 -12.33 -2.56 -31.28
C PRO A 712 -12.37 -1.09 -31.70
N ALA A 713 -11.26 -0.54 -32.20
CA ALA A 713 -11.23 0.81 -32.74
C ALA A 713 -12.34 0.95 -33.78
N GLN A 714 -13.37 1.77 -33.50
CA GLN A 714 -14.35 2.12 -34.50
C GLN A 714 -13.58 2.80 -35.64
N LYS A 715 -13.53 2.15 -36.80
CA LYS A 715 -13.11 2.79 -38.04
C LYS A 715 -14.02 4.00 -38.21
N GLN A 716 -13.51 5.20 -37.89
CA GLN A 716 -14.15 6.43 -38.32
C GLN A 716 -14.21 6.35 -39.84
N GLY A 717 -15.42 6.13 -40.35
CA GLY A 717 -15.68 6.21 -41.78
C GLY A 717 -15.30 7.60 -42.23
N ALA A 718 -14.31 7.68 -43.11
CA ALA A 718 -14.07 8.87 -43.90
C ALA A 718 -15.36 9.15 -44.68
N LEU A 719 -16.11 10.16 -44.23
CA LEU A 719 -17.13 10.80 -45.06
C LEU A 719 -16.39 11.78 -45.97
N CYS A 720 -16.58 11.55 -47.28
CA CYS A 720 -16.08 12.35 -48.39
C CYS A 720 -16.54 13.81 -48.34
#